data_AF-W6UCR0-F1
#
_entry.id   AF-W6UCR0-F1
#
_cell.length_a   1.000
_cell.length_b   1.000
_cell.length_c   1.000
_cell.angle_alpha   90.00
_cell.angle_beta   90.00
_cell.angle_gamma   90.00
#
_symmetry.space_group_name_H-M   'P 1'
#
loop_
_entity.id
_entity.type
_entity.pdbx_description
1 polymer ?
#
loop_
_entity_poly.entity_id
_entity_poly.type
_entity_poly.pdbx_seq_one_letter_code
_entity_poly.pdbx_strand_id
1 'polypeptide(L)'
;MTIVCFVVDNSASMNQRTYQGTTLLDSAKTVVETLFKLAGWRQSCDLTTFHAALSRINPNGTLSLGKGIAYAFKLLNLNRMQTGFETYGLGLYISSIEPAVVIVVTHYYASFEVDSGIASKVPGGDLTAGLHRWDYWLHGILLHNSGLVETLCDTPRPHPLGPSSSAFLACTQTGGEVFVLSDLRSIPQYVEAVNSKCRQGVVVDLIDISVPKEPVAIKQLILLRENVKLPSFWPIPESFFPTEELLTAKLPRPPNPVIHAYISREAPPKFLDCFPVDRYELESSRFTRKVIDCRDTTVIWPCIVPKSGQHNDAPFGYCKLSPDFQTVHLHVLPYNYRELSELLCELYDVNGLRMTEAWISKLTNYLTSIPRYYYVPISKAFERLGFQGVIKPEVLSRTFSFQFKNGLQRYQHSAQVEYEGLIREVSAAESIPLVRVPRISLPISLGTFSELRAFGTVVKPSGRLLYENPCNVSRRELRKVLPKLRGNLDSILDGVGRPMDSEGIHNQALSEMGDYVNYRYAQPQVAPLRELMPSPERVDTFGNPFRRKSNAGFVVDEVSVDDVGFSGPSPSSSSSLTMRKRSSIKSSEKARGPIPPHVKFSTLRLSKGCSSPPQRDDLISRLSPIFNGEVNHTTSSNNGSSLTCDMEGNGHAGKHSSEDELTFNINKTLVNELIEIVRSPKIDGGQVFDILTRFTGSLQQKYDSVSFVMAEALRFKRIDLYNLLNEWRSYLAPLKEPAFGFMDLFDAYAKFPSTECLRGAGIVTIKSGDGILYVHQGEMVTVRYGTDATPTDTGGRIDPSLPRYVGTSEMTSCHAVLITSPTGYALGHLDGGGRGRLTEEFFGTVTEFFDSISSSNETLDVHVIGGFLDNKGFSKNLSLQILTELLVSKRMFKLRTLCSYLLNDCITMKSGDQLHVPAIRAVVFDTHVGALFPASIQPEARGPLSVLRSSYVYSTSARSRMHNILDPISHCLILRPFVIEEDTMEALKCVEHCSHEQLQNFSTTPKQETDHFYEMLKRTSLLLTTLRKEKIDIFAGGNLEFIFDEITKQWCPVNPRAEEATENPLTCFK
;
A
#
# COMPACT_ATOMS: atom_id res chain seq x y z
N MET A 1 -30.90 3.55 -14.72
CA MET A 1 -29.51 4.00 -14.96
C MET A 1 -28.61 2.88 -14.49
N THR A 2 -27.56 2.56 -15.23
CA THR A 2 -26.58 1.56 -14.80
C THR A 2 -25.73 2.12 -13.67
N ILE A 3 -25.57 1.36 -12.59
CA ILE A 3 -24.58 1.62 -11.54
C ILE A 3 -23.27 0.97 -11.97
N VAL A 4 -22.13 1.63 -11.78
CA VAL A 4 -20.82 1.00 -11.96
C VAL A 4 -19.98 1.15 -10.70
N CYS A 5 -19.44 0.02 -10.25
CA CYS A 5 -18.60 -0.11 -9.07
C CYS A 5 -17.20 -0.59 -9.50
N PHE A 6 -16.17 0.23 -9.26
CA PHE A 6 -14.78 -0.16 -9.49
C PHE A 6 -14.21 -0.77 -8.20
N VAL A 7 -13.73 -2.00 -8.29
CA VAL A 7 -13.00 -2.68 -7.22
C VAL A 7 -11.52 -2.71 -7.63
N VAL A 8 -10.78 -1.68 -7.22
CA VAL A 8 -9.33 -1.58 -7.49
C VAL A 8 -8.58 -2.26 -6.35
N ASP A 9 -7.80 -3.27 -6.69
CA ASP A 9 -6.85 -3.90 -5.78
C ASP A 9 -5.75 -2.91 -5.39
N ASN A 10 -5.56 -2.73 -4.08
CA ASN A 10 -4.53 -1.87 -3.51
C ASN A 10 -3.57 -2.64 -2.57
N SER A 11 -3.51 -3.96 -2.69
CA SER A 11 -2.57 -4.80 -1.95
C SER A 11 -1.11 -4.53 -2.34
N ALA A 12 -0.17 -5.01 -1.52
CA ALA A 12 1.26 -4.76 -1.72
C ALA A 12 1.83 -5.35 -3.03
N SER A 13 1.20 -6.39 -3.62
CA SER A 13 1.59 -6.94 -4.93
C SER A 13 1.36 -5.93 -6.07
N MET A 14 0.40 -5.01 -5.92
CA MET A 14 0.14 -3.95 -6.90
C MET A 14 1.22 -2.85 -6.91
N ASN A 15 2.19 -2.90 -6.00
CA ASN A 15 3.39 -2.04 -6.00
C ASN A 15 4.49 -2.51 -6.98
N GLN A 16 4.33 -3.67 -7.63
CA GLN A 16 5.25 -4.14 -8.67
C GLN A 16 5.35 -3.12 -9.80
N ARG A 17 6.57 -2.85 -10.28
CA ARG A 17 6.81 -1.95 -11.42
C ARG A 17 6.67 -2.68 -12.74
N THR A 18 6.11 -1.98 -13.71
CA THR A 18 6.01 -2.41 -15.12
C THR A 18 7.24 -1.98 -15.91
N TYR A 19 7.37 -2.44 -17.15
CA TYR A 19 8.39 -1.96 -18.09
C TYR A 19 8.37 -0.42 -18.35
N GLN A 20 7.29 0.28 -17.98
CA GLN A 20 7.18 1.75 -18.07
C GLN A 20 7.63 2.47 -16.78
N GLY A 21 8.13 1.74 -15.78
CA GLY A 21 8.56 2.27 -14.48
C GLY A 21 7.41 2.61 -13.51
N THR A 22 6.18 2.73 -14.00
CA THR A 22 4.93 2.88 -13.23
C THR A 22 4.57 1.61 -12.47
N THR A 23 3.80 1.71 -11.38
CA THR A 23 3.31 0.50 -10.66
C THR A 23 2.10 -0.13 -11.36
N LEU A 24 1.78 -1.38 -11.00
CA LEU A 24 0.51 -2.00 -11.38
C LEU A 24 -0.70 -1.23 -10.83
N LEU A 25 -0.60 -0.62 -9.65
CA LEU A 25 -1.64 0.25 -9.10
C LEU A 25 -1.82 1.54 -9.93
N ASP A 26 -0.74 2.17 -10.38
CA ASP A 26 -0.83 3.34 -11.27
C ASP A 26 -1.45 2.97 -12.62
N SER A 27 -1.07 1.80 -13.14
CA SER A 27 -1.68 1.22 -14.35
C SER A 27 -3.18 0.95 -14.16
N ALA A 28 -3.58 0.44 -13.00
CA ALA A 28 -4.99 0.23 -12.65
C ALA A 28 -5.77 1.56 -12.55
N LYS A 29 -5.19 2.60 -11.95
CA LYS A 29 -5.75 3.96 -11.94
C LYS A 29 -5.93 4.48 -13.37
N THR A 30 -4.93 4.32 -14.24
CA THR A 30 -5.03 4.71 -15.67
C THR A 30 -6.15 3.95 -16.39
N VAL A 31 -6.32 2.64 -16.16
CA VAL A 31 -7.44 1.86 -16.73
C VAL A 31 -8.78 2.44 -16.27
N VAL A 32 -8.96 2.68 -14.96
CA VAL A 32 -10.21 3.22 -14.39
C VAL A 32 -10.51 4.62 -14.95
N GLU A 33 -9.52 5.50 -15.01
CA GLU A 33 -9.71 6.84 -15.60
C GLU A 33 -10.05 6.80 -17.09
N THR A 34 -9.36 5.95 -17.87
CA THR A 34 -9.61 5.83 -19.31
C THR A 34 -10.99 5.23 -19.58
N LEU A 35 -11.44 4.27 -18.77
CA LEU A 35 -12.77 3.68 -18.84
C LEU A 35 -13.86 4.71 -18.47
N PHE A 36 -13.66 5.49 -17.40
CA PHE A 36 -14.55 6.59 -17.05
C PHE A 36 -14.64 7.66 -18.16
N LYS A 37 -13.51 7.99 -18.82
CA LYS A 37 -13.44 8.98 -19.91
C LYS A 37 -14.13 8.48 -21.19
N LEU A 38 -13.92 7.22 -21.58
CA LEU A 38 -14.45 6.66 -22.83
C LEU A 38 -15.92 6.21 -22.74
N ALA A 39 -16.39 5.78 -21.56
CA ALA A 39 -17.72 5.18 -21.43
C ALA A 39 -18.88 6.18 -21.38
N GLY A 40 -18.61 7.48 -21.23
CA GLY A 40 -19.61 8.56 -21.35
C GLY A 40 -20.75 8.52 -20.33
N TRP A 41 -20.57 7.81 -19.21
CA TRP A 41 -21.63 7.57 -18.22
C TRP A 41 -22.17 8.85 -17.60
N ARG A 42 -23.50 8.93 -17.45
CA ARG A 42 -24.18 10.14 -16.97
C ARG A 42 -23.91 10.38 -15.49
N GLN A 43 -23.44 11.60 -15.18
CA GLN A 43 -22.94 11.99 -13.87
C GLN A 43 -24.02 11.97 -12.79
N SER A 44 -23.85 11.07 -11.81
CA SER A 44 -24.53 11.10 -10.51
C SER A 44 -23.56 11.42 -9.36
N CYS A 45 -22.28 11.04 -9.52
CA CYS A 45 -21.18 11.37 -8.62
C CYS A 45 -20.56 12.74 -8.93
N ASP A 46 -19.93 13.34 -7.92
CA ASP A 46 -19.00 14.45 -8.13
C ASP A 46 -17.65 13.91 -8.62
N LEU A 47 -17.29 14.29 -9.84
CA LEU A 47 -16.06 13.89 -10.51
C LEU A 47 -14.81 14.32 -9.73
N THR A 48 -14.84 15.46 -9.04
CA THR A 48 -13.69 15.96 -8.28
C THR A 48 -13.45 15.09 -7.05
N THR A 49 -14.50 14.74 -6.30
CA THR A 49 -14.45 13.75 -5.22
C THR A 49 -14.00 12.37 -5.71
N PHE A 50 -14.42 11.92 -6.90
CA PHE A 50 -14.00 10.62 -7.45
C PHE A 50 -12.49 10.57 -7.75
N HIS A 51 -11.92 11.54 -8.48
CA HIS A 51 -10.47 11.59 -8.70
C HIS A 51 -9.69 11.84 -7.39
N ALA A 52 -10.25 12.62 -6.45
CA ALA A 52 -9.66 12.81 -5.12
C ALA A 52 -9.65 11.53 -4.27
N ALA A 53 -10.59 10.60 -4.48
CA ALA A 53 -10.55 9.27 -3.88
C ALA A 53 -9.54 8.36 -4.58
N LEU A 54 -9.59 8.28 -5.92
CA LEU A 54 -8.72 7.41 -6.73
C LEU A 54 -7.22 7.74 -6.54
N SER A 55 -6.88 9.03 -6.43
CA SER A 55 -5.51 9.51 -6.18
C SER A 55 -4.99 9.19 -4.77
N ARG A 56 -5.87 9.03 -3.77
CA ARG A 56 -5.49 8.65 -2.40
C ARG A 56 -5.19 7.17 -2.22
N ILE A 57 -5.53 6.32 -3.19
CA ILE A 57 -5.29 4.87 -3.10
C ILE A 57 -3.78 4.61 -3.17
N ASN A 58 -3.25 3.98 -2.12
CA ASN A 58 -1.86 3.56 -1.99
C ASN A 58 -1.77 2.01 -1.93
N PRO A 59 -0.63 1.40 -2.30
CA PRO A 59 -0.47 -0.06 -2.35
C PRO A 59 -0.16 -0.65 -0.95
N ASN A 60 -1.05 -0.39 0.01
CA ASN A 60 -0.93 -0.77 1.43
C ASN A 60 -2.17 -1.53 1.96
N GLY A 61 -3.02 -2.05 1.08
CA GLY A 61 -4.23 -2.79 1.42
C GLY A 61 -3.95 -4.13 2.08
N THR A 62 -4.62 -4.39 3.20
CA THR A 62 -4.54 -5.64 3.99
C THR A 62 -5.78 -6.53 3.85
N LEU A 63 -6.83 -6.05 3.17
CA LEU A 63 -8.05 -6.80 2.90
C LEU A 63 -7.85 -7.72 1.68
N SER A 64 -8.31 -8.97 1.74
CA SER A 64 -8.29 -9.87 0.58
C SER A 64 -9.31 -9.46 -0.48
N LEU A 65 -8.94 -9.61 -1.76
CA LEU A 65 -9.76 -9.20 -2.90
C LEU A 65 -11.19 -9.74 -2.85
N GLY A 66 -11.35 -11.03 -2.55
CA GLY A 66 -12.67 -11.67 -2.38
C GLY A 66 -13.56 -11.04 -1.31
N LYS A 67 -12.99 -10.47 -0.24
CA LYS A 67 -13.75 -9.68 0.74
C LYS A 67 -14.08 -8.28 0.21
N GLY A 68 -13.19 -7.64 -0.55
CA GLY A 68 -13.48 -6.41 -1.28
C GLY A 68 -14.67 -6.55 -2.24
N ILE A 69 -14.69 -7.64 -3.03
CA ILE A 69 -15.82 -8.00 -3.91
C ILE A 69 -17.09 -8.28 -3.07
N ALA A 70 -16.98 -8.95 -1.92
CA ALA A 70 -18.12 -9.18 -1.03
C ALA A 70 -18.72 -7.88 -0.46
N TYR A 71 -17.89 -6.89 -0.13
CA TYR A 71 -18.36 -5.55 0.28
C TYR A 71 -19.00 -4.77 -0.88
N ALA A 72 -18.48 -4.90 -2.11
CA ALA A 72 -19.11 -4.31 -3.30
C ALA A 72 -20.51 -4.89 -3.55
N PHE A 73 -20.66 -6.22 -3.50
CA PHE A 73 -21.98 -6.85 -3.59
C PHE A 73 -22.89 -6.52 -2.41
N LYS A 74 -22.36 -6.42 -1.18
CA LYS A 74 -23.13 -5.92 -0.02
C LYS A 74 -23.68 -4.52 -0.29
N LEU A 75 -22.86 -3.58 -0.77
CA LEU A 75 -23.29 -2.20 -1.05
C LEU A 75 -24.38 -2.14 -2.12
N LEU A 76 -24.23 -2.92 -3.21
CA LEU A 76 -25.24 -3.00 -4.27
C LEU A 76 -26.55 -3.61 -3.76
N ASN A 77 -26.49 -4.74 -3.06
CA ASN A 77 -27.67 -5.39 -2.45
C ASN A 77 -28.36 -4.47 -1.43
N LEU A 78 -27.61 -3.73 -0.62
CA LEU A 78 -28.15 -2.77 0.33
C LEU A 78 -28.88 -1.61 -0.38
N ASN A 79 -28.29 -1.07 -1.46
CA ASN A 79 -28.95 -0.06 -2.29
C ASN A 79 -30.25 -0.59 -2.93
N ARG A 80 -30.21 -1.79 -3.51
CA ARG A 80 -31.37 -2.45 -4.13
C ARG A 80 -32.52 -2.70 -3.15
N MET A 81 -32.19 -3.01 -1.89
CA MET A 81 -33.18 -3.22 -0.82
C MET A 81 -33.82 -1.91 -0.33
N GLN A 82 -33.10 -0.79 -0.27
CA GLN A 82 -33.71 0.51 0.08
C GLN A 82 -34.56 1.09 -1.07
N THR A 83 -34.14 0.94 -2.33
CA THR A 83 -34.87 1.46 -3.50
C THR A 83 -36.16 0.69 -3.75
N GLY A 84 -36.23 -0.57 -3.31
CA GLY A 84 -37.44 -1.40 -3.35
C GLY A 84 -37.68 -2.10 -4.69
N PHE A 85 -36.63 -2.33 -5.49
CA PHE A 85 -36.73 -3.10 -6.73
C PHE A 85 -36.91 -4.62 -6.50
N GLU A 86 -36.72 -5.11 -5.28
CA GLU A 86 -36.94 -6.52 -4.95
C GLU A 86 -38.42 -6.88 -4.76
N THR A 87 -38.90 -7.74 -5.65
CA THR A 87 -40.30 -8.14 -5.83
C THR A 87 -40.55 -9.57 -5.33
N TYR A 88 -39.98 -9.94 -4.17
CA TYR A 88 -40.16 -11.28 -3.59
C TYR A 88 -41.64 -11.64 -3.40
N GLY A 89 -42.05 -12.83 -3.87
CA GLY A 89 -43.42 -13.33 -3.77
C GLY A 89 -44.38 -12.76 -4.83
N LEU A 90 -43.88 -11.95 -5.78
CA LEU A 90 -44.65 -11.41 -6.90
C LEU A 90 -44.15 -11.90 -8.28
N GLY A 91 -43.16 -12.79 -8.31
CA GLY A 91 -42.40 -13.07 -9.51
C GLY A 91 -41.44 -11.93 -9.87
N LEU A 92 -40.84 -12.02 -11.05
CA LEU A 92 -39.74 -11.17 -11.49
C LEU A 92 -40.14 -10.34 -12.72
N TYR A 93 -40.33 -9.04 -12.52
CA TYR A 93 -40.62 -8.09 -13.59
C TYR A 93 -39.33 -7.56 -14.21
N ILE A 94 -39.12 -7.76 -15.52
CA ILE A 94 -37.90 -7.36 -16.24
C ILE A 94 -37.71 -5.82 -16.26
N SER A 95 -38.75 -5.04 -15.96
CA SER A 95 -38.67 -3.59 -15.73
C SER A 95 -38.14 -3.20 -14.34
N SER A 96 -38.18 -4.09 -13.35
CA SER A 96 -37.76 -3.85 -11.96
C SER A 96 -36.27 -4.16 -11.74
N ILE A 97 -35.44 -3.53 -12.56
CA ILE A 97 -33.98 -3.69 -12.53
C ILE A 97 -33.25 -2.43 -12.07
N GLU A 98 -32.11 -2.66 -11.42
CA GLU A 98 -31.12 -1.66 -11.05
C GLU A 98 -29.77 -2.21 -11.52
N PRO A 99 -29.51 -2.16 -12.85
CA PRO A 99 -28.43 -2.93 -13.45
C PRO A 99 -27.08 -2.40 -12.96
N ALA A 100 -26.23 -3.30 -12.47
CA ALA A 100 -24.98 -2.94 -11.83
C ALA A 100 -23.79 -3.67 -12.43
N VAL A 101 -22.72 -2.95 -12.76
CA VAL A 101 -21.48 -3.52 -13.28
C VAL A 101 -20.38 -3.36 -12.24
N VAL A 102 -19.78 -4.47 -11.83
CA VAL A 102 -18.60 -4.51 -10.96
C VAL A 102 -17.39 -4.79 -11.82
N ILE A 103 -16.46 -3.83 -11.89
CA ILE A 103 -15.21 -3.94 -12.65
C ILE A 103 -14.07 -4.10 -11.63
N VAL A 104 -13.50 -5.30 -11.56
CA VAL A 104 -12.36 -5.62 -10.69
C VAL A 104 -11.07 -5.38 -11.46
N VAL A 105 -10.12 -4.62 -10.89
CA VAL A 105 -8.79 -4.40 -11.49
C VAL A 105 -7.71 -4.84 -10.51
N THR A 106 -6.93 -5.86 -10.89
CA THR A 106 -6.00 -6.57 -9.99
C THR A 106 -4.87 -7.26 -10.78
N HIS A 107 -3.91 -7.86 -10.09
CA HIS A 107 -2.82 -8.64 -10.71
C HIS A 107 -3.30 -10.03 -11.17
N TYR A 108 -2.62 -10.59 -12.18
CA TYR A 108 -3.02 -11.83 -12.85
C TYR A 108 -3.33 -13.04 -11.94
N TYR A 109 -2.61 -13.19 -10.83
CA TYR A 109 -2.70 -14.33 -9.91
C TYR A 109 -3.71 -14.15 -8.75
N ALA A 110 -4.54 -13.10 -8.76
CA ALA A 110 -5.46 -12.82 -7.66
C ALA A 110 -6.70 -13.75 -7.67
N SER A 111 -7.10 -14.26 -6.50
CA SER A 111 -8.30 -15.10 -6.37
C SER A 111 -9.57 -14.26 -6.14
N PHE A 112 -10.63 -14.63 -6.85
CA PHE A 112 -11.96 -13.99 -6.80
C PHE A 112 -12.93 -14.72 -5.85
N GLU A 113 -12.43 -15.55 -4.93
CA GLU A 113 -13.25 -16.30 -3.96
C GLU A 113 -13.97 -15.36 -2.97
N VAL A 114 -15.25 -15.09 -3.24
CA VAL A 114 -16.05 -14.10 -2.50
C VAL A 114 -16.54 -14.66 -1.17
N ASP A 115 -16.34 -13.91 -0.08
CA ASP A 115 -16.85 -14.25 1.26
C ASP A 115 -18.38 -14.11 1.30
N SER A 116 -19.08 -15.24 1.19
CA SER A 116 -20.54 -15.30 1.19
C SER A 116 -21.16 -14.79 2.49
N GLY A 117 -20.45 -14.93 3.60
CA GLY A 117 -20.84 -14.45 4.93
C GLY A 117 -20.69 -12.95 5.13
N ILE A 118 -20.15 -12.20 4.15
CA ILE A 118 -20.13 -10.73 4.14
C ILE A 118 -21.21 -10.18 3.19
N ALA A 119 -21.28 -10.68 1.95
CA ALA A 119 -22.21 -10.17 0.94
C ALA A 119 -23.70 -10.39 1.30
N SER A 120 -24.00 -11.45 2.07
CA SER A 120 -25.35 -11.79 2.55
C SER A 120 -25.82 -10.97 3.76
N LYS A 121 -24.93 -10.28 4.48
CA LYS A 121 -25.27 -9.48 5.68
C LYS A 121 -25.90 -8.14 5.29
N VAL A 122 -27.10 -8.20 4.74
CA VAL A 122 -27.98 -7.10 4.33
C VAL A 122 -29.39 -7.40 4.87
N PRO A 123 -30.19 -6.39 5.27
CA PRO A 123 -31.59 -6.60 5.66
C PRO A 123 -32.38 -7.27 4.53
N GLY A 124 -32.79 -8.53 4.76
CA GLY A 124 -33.49 -9.36 3.75
C GLY A 124 -32.56 -10.23 2.89
N GLY A 125 -31.26 -10.33 3.19
CA GLY A 125 -30.30 -11.17 2.48
C GLY A 125 -30.71 -12.65 2.43
N ASP A 126 -31.30 -13.16 3.52
CA ASP A 126 -31.85 -14.53 3.64
C ASP A 126 -32.83 -14.91 2.52
N LEU A 127 -33.45 -13.93 1.86
CA LEU A 127 -34.41 -14.12 0.77
C LEU A 127 -33.74 -14.47 -0.58
N THR A 128 -32.42 -14.63 -0.63
CA THR A 128 -31.68 -14.94 -1.88
C THR A 128 -30.54 -15.92 -1.62
N ALA A 129 -30.46 -16.98 -2.43
CA ALA A 129 -29.47 -18.06 -2.27
C ALA A 129 -28.06 -17.72 -2.79
N GLY A 130 -27.78 -16.46 -3.13
CA GLY A 130 -26.56 -16.04 -3.84
C GLY A 130 -26.13 -14.61 -3.54
N LEU A 131 -24.93 -14.28 -3.99
CA LEU A 131 -24.23 -13.04 -3.60
C LEU A 131 -24.60 -11.86 -4.51
N HIS A 132 -24.77 -12.15 -5.79
CA HIS A 132 -25.15 -11.22 -6.85
C HIS A 132 -26.64 -11.33 -7.18
N ARG A 133 -27.09 -10.49 -8.12
CA ARG A 133 -28.45 -10.45 -8.65
C ARG A 133 -28.44 -10.74 -10.14
N TRP A 134 -29.58 -11.18 -10.67
CA TRP A 134 -29.86 -11.39 -12.10
C TRP A 134 -29.51 -10.22 -13.05
N ASP A 135 -29.36 -9.00 -12.53
CA ASP A 135 -28.98 -7.78 -13.25
C ASP A 135 -27.61 -7.21 -12.82
N TYR A 136 -26.79 -8.00 -12.10
CA TYR A 136 -25.43 -7.67 -11.71
C TYR A 136 -24.40 -8.39 -12.57
N TRP A 137 -23.35 -7.67 -12.97
CA TRP A 137 -22.28 -8.11 -13.86
C TRP A 137 -20.94 -8.01 -13.13
N LEU A 138 -20.10 -9.05 -13.22
CA LEU A 138 -18.72 -9.03 -12.70
C LEU A 138 -17.73 -9.21 -13.84
N HIS A 139 -16.92 -8.19 -14.12
CA HIS A 139 -15.83 -8.25 -15.08
C HIS A 139 -14.48 -8.13 -14.36
N GLY A 140 -13.53 -8.98 -14.72
CA GLY A 140 -12.15 -8.93 -14.23
C GLY A 140 -11.20 -8.34 -15.26
N ILE A 141 -10.44 -7.32 -14.89
CA ILE A 141 -9.29 -6.81 -15.67
C ILE A 141 -8.02 -7.23 -14.92
N LEU A 142 -7.34 -8.24 -15.48
CA LEU A 142 -6.16 -8.86 -14.90
C LEU A 142 -4.89 -8.29 -15.54
N LEU A 143 -4.08 -7.60 -14.73
CA LEU A 143 -2.81 -7.04 -15.16
C LEU A 143 -1.72 -8.12 -15.15
N HIS A 144 -1.18 -8.42 -16.33
CA HIS A 144 -0.09 -9.38 -16.56
C HIS A 144 1.02 -8.73 -17.41
N ASN A 145 1.52 -7.58 -16.96
CA ASN A 145 2.59 -6.85 -17.62
C ASN A 145 3.96 -7.41 -17.21
N SER A 146 4.86 -7.59 -18.17
CA SER A 146 6.27 -7.90 -17.86
C SER A 146 7.02 -6.67 -17.35
N GLY A 147 8.08 -6.92 -16.56
CA GLY A 147 9.05 -5.90 -16.17
C GLY A 147 10.12 -5.63 -17.23
N LEU A 148 10.32 -6.54 -18.19
CA LEU A 148 11.38 -6.45 -19.21
C LEU A 148 10.78 -6.26 -20.61
N VAL A 149 11.21 -5.20 -21.30
CA VAL A 149 10.73 -4.82 -22.64
C VAL A 149 10.97 -5.93 -23.68
N GLU A 150 12.11 -6.61 -23.61
CA GLU A 150 12.53 -7.67 -24.55
C GLU A 150 11.48 -8.79 -24.64
N THR A 151 10.90 -9.19 -23.51
CA THR A 151 9.88 -10.25 -23.45
C THR A 151 8.56 -9.90 -24.17
N LEU A 152 8.29 -8.62 -24.48
CA LEU A 152 7.04 -8.18 -25.12
C LEU A 152 6.93 -8.57 -26.60
N CYS A 153 8.04 -8.95 -27.25
CA CYS A 153 8.04 -9.35 -28.67
C CYS A 153 7.99 -10.87 -28.85
N ASP A 154 8.66 -11.63 -27.98
CA ASP A 154 8.79 -13.08 -28.11
C ASP A 154 7.76 -13.90 -27.31
N THR A 155 7.04 -13.28 -26.36
CA THR A 155 5.96 -13.99 -25.65
C THR A 155 4.70 -14.11 -26.52
N PRO A 156 4.15 -15.33 -26.72
CA PRO A 156 2.84 -15.48 -27.33
C PRO A 156 1.78 -14.80 -26.45
N ARG A 157 0.72 -14.27 -27.06
CA ARG A 157 -0.38 -13.63 -26.33
C ARG A 157 -0.87 -14.52 -25.17
N PRO A 158 -1.17 -13.96 -23.99
CA PRO A 158 -1.63 -14.75 -22.84
C PRO A 158 -2.79 -15.65 -23.25
N HIS A 159 -2.71 -16.92 -22.87
CA HIS A 159 -3.83 -17.83 -23.09
C HIS A 159 -5.04 -17.32 -22.25
N PRO A 160 -6.27 -17.34 -22.80
CA PRO A 160 -7.45 -17.02 -22.02
C PRO A 160 -7.52 -17.97 -20.81
N LEU A 161 -7.85 -17.45 -19.63
CA LEU A 161 -7.81 -18.26 -18.41
C LEU A 161 -8.71 -19.48 -18.54
N GLY A 162 -8.16 -20.63 -18.18
CA GLY A 162 -8.89 -21.89 -18.17
C GLY A 162 -10.09 -21.86 -17.22
N PRO A 163 -11.11 -22.71 -17.46
CA PRO A 163 -12.37 -22.71 -16.69
C PRO A 163 -12.20 -23.03 -15.20
N SER A 164 -11.01 -23.49 -14.77
CA SER A 164 -10.67 -23.76 -13.37
C SER A 164 -10.23 -22.52 -12.56
N SER A 165 -10.05 -21.35 -13.20
CA SER A 165 -9.67 -20.13 -12.48
C SER A 165 -10.85 -19.55 -11.69
N SER A 166 -10.65 -19.17 -10.42
CA SER A 166 -11.70 -18.54 -9.60
C SER A 166 -12.19 -17.22 -10.20
N ALA A 167 -11.31 -16.47 -10.87
CA ALA A 167 -11.70 -15.26 -11.62
C ALA A 167 -12.66 -15.58 -12.79
N PHE A 168 -12.38 -16.64 -13.55
CA PHE A 168 -13.24 -17.08 -14.65
C PHE A 168 -14.59 -17.57 -14.14
N LEU A 169 -14.60 -18.41 -13.09
CA LEU A 169 -15.82 -18.94 -12.49
C LEU A 169 -16.71 -17.83 -11.91
N ALA A 170 -16.13 -16.90 -11.14
CA ALA A 170 -16.88 -15.79 -10.54
C ALA A 170 -17.49 -14.85 -11.60
N CYS A 171 -16.73 -14.48 -12.63
CA CYS A 171 -17.24 -13.62 -13.69
C CYS A 171 -18.34 -14.32 -14.50
N THR A 172 -18.09 -15.55 -14.98
CA THR A 172 -19.06 -16.30 -15.81
C THR A 172 -20.34 -16.69 -15.05
N GLN A 173 -20.30 -16.86 -13.71
CA GLN A 173 -21.51 -17.07 -12.91
C GLN A 173 -22.48 -15.89 -13.00
N THR A 174 -21.96 -14.66 -13.14
CA THR A 174 -22.72 -13.41 -13.34
C THR A 174 -22.97 -13.07 -14.82
N GLY A 175 -22.49 -13.89 -15.76
CA GLY A 175 -22.53 -13.58 -17.20
C GLY A 175 -21.43 -12.62 -17.70
N GLY A 176 -20.52 -12.17 -16.82
CA GLY A 176 -19.39 -11.31 -17.18
C GLY A 176 -18.16 -12.05 -17.71
N GLU A 177 -17.18 -11.27 -18.15
CA GLU A 177 -15.96 -11.74 -18.85
C GLU A 177 -14.67 -11.27 -18.17
N VAL A 178 -13.59 -12.03 -18.34
CA VAL A 178 -12.24 -11.72 -17.82
C VAL A 178 -11.32 -11.28 -18.96
N PHE A 179 -10.65 -10.15 -18.79
CA PHE A 179 -9.75 -9.52 -19.75
C PHE A 179 -8.32 -9.53 -19.20
N VAL A 180 -7.38 -10.16 -19.92
CA VAL A 180 -5.95 -10.17 -19.54
C VAL A 180 -5.22 -9.10 -20.31
N LEU A 181 -4.70 -8.09 -19.60
CA LEU A 181 -3.91 -6.99 -20.15
C LEU A 181 -2.41 -7.26 -19.91
N SER A 182 -1.66 -7.48 -20.98
CA SER A 182 -0.20 -7.66 -20.93
C SER A 182 0.62 -6.55 -21.61
N ASP A 183 -0.03 -5.66 -22.36
CA ASP A 183 0.61 -4.45 -22.88
C ASP A 183 -0.21 -3.21 -22.52
N LEU A 184 0.39 -2.36 -21.69
CA LEU A 184 -0.15 -1.06 -21.28
C LEU A 184 -0.53 -0.16 -22.48
N ARG A 185 0.15 -0.28 -23.64
CA ARG A 185 -0.19 0.47 -24.85
C ARG A 185 -1.58 0.11 -25.40
N SER A 186 -2.06 -1.10 -25.11
CA SER A 186 -3.37 -1.60 -25.56
C SER A 186 -4.54 -1.21 -24.65
N ILE A 187 -4.29 -0.53 -23.52
CA ILE A 187 -5.33 -0.12 -22.56
C ILE A 187 -6.57 0.51 -23.23
N PRO A 188 -6.46 1.46 -24.19
CA PRO A 188 -7.63 2.04 -24.83
C PRO A 188 -8.51 1.01 -25.56
N GLN A 189 -7.91 0.05 -26.27
CA GLN A 189 -8.61 -1.00 -27.01
C GLN A 189 -9.30 -2.00 -26.07
N TYR A 190 -8.63 -2.38 -24.98
CA TYR A 190 -9.20 -3.23 -23.94
C TYR A 190 -10.35 -2.54 -23.20
N VAL A 191 -10.21 -1.25 -22.90
CA VAL A 191 -11.25 -0.43 -22.28
C VAL A 191 -12.48 -0.31 -23.19
N GLU A 192 -12.28 -0.08 -24.49
CA GLU A 192 -13.36 -0.05 -25.48
C GLU A 192 -14.06 -1.42 -25.59
N ALA A 193 -13.29 -2.53 -25.59
CA ALA A 193 -13.85 -3.88 -25.58
C ALA A 193 -14.70 -4.16 -24.32
N VAL A 194 -14.21 -3.80 -23.12
CA VAL A 194 -14.99 -3.87 -21.86
C VAL A 194 -16.26 -3.03 -21.97
N ASN A 195 -16.17 -1.77 -22.41
CA ASN A 195 -17.33 -0.89 -22.53
C ASN A 195 -18.39 -1.45 -23.51
N SER A 196 -17.98 -2.09 -24.60
CA SER A 196 -18.88 -2.76 -25.56
C SER A 196 -19.68 -3.94 -24.96
N LYS A 197 -19.20 -4.48 -23.83
CA LYS A 197 -19.77 -5.61 -23.07
C LYS A 197 -20.60 -5.17 -21.86
N CYS A 198 -20.41 -3.95 -21.33
CA CYS A 198 -21.18 -3.37 -20.23
C CYS A 198 -22.62 -2.97 -20.63
N ARG A 199 -23.36 -3.88 -21.27
CA ARG A 199 -24.71 -3.67 -21.81
C ARG A 199 -25.77 -3.75 -20.72
N GLN A 200 -26.87 -3.01 -20.89
CA GLN A 200 -28.03 -3.14 -20.00
C GLN A 200 -28.82 -4.41 -20.35
N GLY A 201 -28.95 -5.32 -19.37
CA GLY A 201 -29.69 -6.56 -19.55
C GLY A 201 -29.71 -7.45 -18.31
N VAL A 202 -30.47 -8.53 -18.41
CA VAL A 202 -30.74 -9.53 -17.35
C VAL A 202 -30.16 -10.88 -17.75
N VAL A 203 -29.51 -11.56 -16.82
CA VAL A 203 -28.97 -12.91 -17.00
C VAL A 203 -29.95 -13.95 -16.44
N VAL A 204 -30.37 -14.88 -17.29
CA VAL A 204 -31.16 -16.06 -16.92
C VAL A 204 -30.39 -17.35 -17.21
N ASP A 205 -30.67 -18.39 -16.44
CA ASP A 205 -30.04 -19.70 -16.57
C ASP A 205 -30.97 -20.59 -17.40
N LEU A 206 -30.73 -20.63 -18.71
CA LEU A 206 -31.59 -21.30 -19.68
C LEU A 206 -31.14 -22.75 -19.89
N ILE A 207 -32.03 -23.70 -19.61
CA ILE A 207 -31.81 -25.14 -19.76
C ILE A 207 -32.67 -25.68 -20.89
N ASP A 208 -32.07 -26.33 -21.89
CA ASP A 208 -32.80 -27.00 -22.98
C ASP A 208 -33.05 -28.48 -22.63
N ILE A 209 -34.26 -28.81 -22.20
CA ILE A 209 -34.65 -30.19 -21.83
C ILE A 209 -34.74 -31.10 -23.07
N SER A 210 -34.75 -30.54 -24.30
CA SER A 210 -34.82 -31.32 -25.54
C SER A 210 -33.59 -32.18 -25.83
N VAL A 211 -32.55 -32.12 -24.98
CA VAL A 211 -31.30 -32.87 -25.12
C VAL A 211 -31.15 -33.83 -23.93
N PRO A 212 -31.22 -35.15 -24.12
CA PRO A 212 -31.21 -36.13 -23.03
C PRO A 212 -29.82 -36.43 -22.43
N LYS A 213 -28.77 -35.73 -22.88
CA LYS A 213 -27.45 -35.75 -22.23
C LYS A 213 -27.35 -34.50 -21.35
N GLU A 214 -27.05 -34.72 -20.07
CA GLU A 214 -26.84 -33.76 -18.97
C GLU A 214 -27.27 -32.28 -19.26
N PRO A 215 -28.36 -31.79 -18.67
CA PRO A 215 -28.88 -30.44 -18.93
C PRO A 215 -27.94 -29.34 -18.38
N VAL A 216 -26.97 -28.93 -19.19
CA VAL A 216 -26.06 -27.81 -18.88
C VAL A 216 -26.83 -26.48 -18.96
N ALA A 217 -26.89 -25.75 -17.84
CA ALA A 217 -27.45 -24.41 -17.81
C ALA A 217 -26.62 -23.42 -18.64
N ILE A 218 -27.26 -22.81 -19.63
CA ILE A 218 -26.65 -21.78 -20.48
C ILE A 218 -26.99 -20.42 -19.89
N LYS A 219 -25.98 -19.67 -19.46
CA LYS A 219 -26.13 -18.25 -19.13
C LYS A 219 -26.60 -17.51 -20.37
N GLN A 220 -27.80 -16.94 -20.32
CA GLN A 220 -28.44 -16.26 -21.43
C GLN A 220 -28.74 -14.81 -21.02
N LEU A 221 -28.19 -13.86 -21.78
CA LEU A 221 -28.52 -12.45 -21.64
C LEU A 221 -29.84 -12.15 -22.37
N ILE A 222 -30.75 -11.50 -21.65
CA ILE A 222 -31.92 -10.78 -22.14
C ILE A 222 -31.52 -9.31 -22.29
N LEU A 223 -31.39 -8.84 -23.53
CA LEU A 223 -30.97 -7.49 -23.89
C LEU A 223 -32.10 -6.48 -23.69
N LEU A 224 -31.78 -5.33 -23.10
CA LEU A 224 -32.72 -4.24 -22.86
C LEU A 224 -32.30 -3.02 -23.69
N ARG A 225 -33.10 -2.72 -24.72
CA ARG A 225 -32.82 -1.62 -25.66
C ARG A 225 -32.91 -0.27 -24.94
N GLU A 226 -31.83 0.50 -24.98
CA GLU A 226 -31.73 1.78 -24.29
C GLU A 226 -32.78 2.80 -24.80
N ASN A 227 -33.16 3.73 -23.91
CA ASN A 227 -34.09 4.84 -24.16
C ASN A 227 -35.56 4.47 -24.45
N VAL A 228 -35.91 3.18 -24.54
CA VAL A 228 -37.31 2.72 -24.55
C VAL A 228 -37.74 2.35 -23.13
N LYS A 229 -38.86 2.88 -22.65
CA LYS A 229 -39.54 2.31 -21.46
C LYS A 229 -40.10 0.95 -21.87
N LEU A 230 -39.40 -0.14 -21.54
CA LEU A 230 -39.89 -1.47 -21.88
C LEU A 230 -41.26 -1.72 -21.22
N PRO A 231 -42.28 -2.17 -21.98
CA PRO A 231 -43.43 -2.80 -21.38
C PRO A 231 -42.95 -4.07 -20.66
N SER A 232 -43.28 -4.16 -19.37
CA SER A 232 -43.23 -5.40 -18.61
C SER A 232 -44.59 -5.54 -17.94
N PHE A 233 -45.49 -6.23 -18.63
CA PHE A 233 -46.84 -6.52 -18.15
C PHE A 233 -46.88 -7.84 -17.39
N TRP A 234 -45.99 -8.78 -17.73
CA TRP A 234 -45.96 -10.13 -17.15
C TRP A 234 -44.67 -10.40 -16.39
N PRO A 235 -44.73 -10.90 -15.14
CA PRO A 235 -43.55 -11.38 -14.44
C PRO A 235 -43.13 -12.77 -14.95
N ILE A 236 -41.83 -13.07 -14.87
CA ILE A 236 -41.34 -14.46 -14.82
C ILE A 236 -41.79 -15.05 -13.47
N PRO A 237 -42.35 -16.27 -13.42
CA PRO A 237 -42.84 -16.85 -12.17
C PRO A 237 -41.70 -17.23 -11.21
N GLU A 238 -42.00 -17.24 -9.91
CA GLU A 238 -41.10 -17.74 -8.86
C GLU A 238 -40.85 -19.26 -9.02
N SER A 239 -39.69 -19.73 -8.55
CA SER A 239 -39.35 -21.17 -8.48
C SER A 239 -40.00 -21.91 -7.31
N PHE A 240 -41.19 -21.47 -6.88
CA PHE A 240 -42.05 -22.07 -5.86
C PHE A 240 -43.48 -21.54 -6.02
N PHE A 241 -44.49 -22.35 -5.72
CA PHE A 241 -45.88 -21.88 -5.67
C PHE A 241 -46.13 -21.06 -4.39
N PRO A 242 -46.69 -19.84 -4.46
CA PRO A 242 -46.73 -18.89 -3.33
C PRO A 242 -47.89 -19.18 -2.36
N THR A 243 -47.72 -20.12 -1.44
CA THR A 243 -48.62 -20.29 -0.28
C THR A 243 -48.23 -19.36 0.86
N GLU A 244 -49.16 -19.03 1.77
CA GLU A 244 -48.86 -18.17 2.92
C GLU A 244 -47.82 -18.79 3.87
N GLU A 245 -47.81 -20.12 3.98
CA GLU A 245 -46.81 -20.90 4.71
C GLU A 245 -45.41 -20.73 4.11
N LEU A 246 -45.26 -20.92 2.80
CA LEU A 246 -43.96 -20.85 2.12
C LEU A 246 -43.40 -19.42 2.03
N LEU A 247 -44.28 -18.42 1.91
CA LEU A 247 -43.90 -17.00 2.04
C LEU A 247 -43.44 -16.68 3.47
N THR A 248 -44.09 -17.24 4.50
CA THR A 248 -43.69 -17.07 5.91
C THR A 248 -42.38 -17.81 6.21
N ALA A 249 -42.14 -18.95 5.56
CA ALA A 249 -40.90 -19.73 5.64
C ALA A 249 -39.68 -19.08 4.96
N LYS A 250 -39.86 -17.96 4.24
CA LYS A 250 -38.79 -17.18 3.59
C LYS A 250 -37.87 -18.02 2.68
N LEU A 251 -38.45 -18.85 1.81
CA LEU A 251 -37.64 -19.62 0.85
C LEU A 251 -36.74 -18.69 0.01
N PRO A 252 -35.42 -18.96 -0.08
CA PRO A 252 -34.49 -18.10 -0.78
C PRO A 252 -34.65 -18.23 -2.31
N ARG A 253 -34.84 -17.10 -2.99
CA ARG A 253 -34.87 -17.04 -4.46
C ARG A 253 -33.47 -17.35 -5.03
N PRO A 254 -33.33 -18.09 -6.15
CA PRO A 254 -32.02 -18.23 -6.83
C PRO A 254 -31.55 -16.86 -7.36
N PRO A 255 -30.23 -16.59 -7.43
CA PRO A 255 -29.71 -15.30 -7.86
C PRO A 255 -29.97 -15.02 -9.36
N ASN A 256 -29.96 -16.07 -10.19
CA ASN A 256 -30.37 -16.04 -11.59
C ASN A 256 -31.68 -16.84 -11.74
N PRO A 257 -32.67 -16.38 -12.54
CA PRO A 257 -33.89 -17.15 -12.81
C PRO A 257 -33.56 -18.37 -13.68
N VAL A 258 -33.96 -19.57 -13.23
CA VAL A 258 -33.77 -20.82 -13.98
C VAL A 258 -34.98 -21.04 -14.89
N ILE A 259 -34.74 -21.04 -16.20
CA ILE A 259 -35.79 -21.19 -17.22
C ILE A 259 -35.54 -22.47 -18.01
N HIS A 260 -36.50 -23.38 -17.94
CA HIS A 260 -36.52 -24.61 -18.72
C HIS A 260 -37.22 -24.36 -20.05
N ALA A 261 -36.49 -24.56 -21.14
CA ALA A 261 -37.00 -24.54 -22.51
C ALA A 261 -37.06 -25.96 -23.08
N TYR A 262 -38.05 -26.22 -23.93
CA TYR A 262 -38.15 -27.45 -24.73
C TYR A 262 -38.71 -27.11 -26.10
N ILE A 263 -38.42 -27.91 -27.13
CA ILE A 263 -38.96 -27.69 -28.48
C ILE A 263 -40.44 -28.11 -28.55
N SER A 264 -41.29 -27.27 -29.16
CA SER A 264 -42.62 -27.69 -29.60
C SER A 264 -42.92 -27.27 -31.05
N ARG A 265 -43.64 -28.15 -31.75
CA ARG A 265 -44.17 -27.94 -33.11
C ARG A 265 -45.65 -27.54 -33.11
N GLU A 266 -46.23 -27.29 -31.95
CA GLU A 266 -47.55 -26.68 -31.82
C GLU A 266 -47.51 -25.24 -32.32
N ALA A 267 -48.58 -24.78 -32.98
CA ALA A 267 -48.66 -23.41 -33.47
C ALA A 267 -48.58 -22.40 -32.31
N PRO A 268 -47.94 -21.22 -32.51
CA PRO A 268 -47.92 -20.17 -31.50
C PRO A 268 -49.35 -19.71 -31.16
N PRO A 269 -49.66 -19.46 -29.87
CA PRO A 269 -50.98 -19.04 -29.44
C PRO A 269 -51.37 -17.72 -30.11
N LYS A 270 -52.63 -17.63 -30.57
CA LYS A 270 -53.19 -16.39 -31.08
C LYS A 270 -53.67 -15.53 -29.91
N PHE A 271 -53.23 -14.28 -29.88
CA PHE A 271 -53.75 -13.25 -29.01
C PHE A 271 -54.29 -12.11 -29.88
N LEU A 272 -55.29 -11.38 -29.37
CA LEU A 272 -55.80 -10.16 -30.01
C LEU A 272 -54.73 -9.07 -29.98
N ASP A 273 -54.66 -8.20 -30.99
CA ASP A 273 -53.62 -7.16 -31.08
C ASP A 273 -53.61 -6.17 -29.89
N CYS A 274 -54.75 -6.01 -29.21
CA CYS A 274 -54.88 -5.20 -28.00
C CYS A 274 -54.37 -5.88 -26.72
N PHE A 275 -54.04 -7.19 -26.77
CA PHE A 275 -53.58 -7.93 -25.60
C PHE A 275 -52.10 -7.64 -25.32
N PRO A 276 -51.71 -7.32 -24.08
CA PRO A 276 -50.31 -7.09 -23.75
C PRO A 276 -49.47 -8.37 -23.92
N VAL A 277 -48.45 -8.31 -24.77
CA VAL A 277 -47.40 -9.35 -24.90
C VAL A 277 -46.05 -8.66 -24.77
N ASP A 278 -45.21 -9.13 -23.85
CA ASP A 278 -43.86 -8.60 -23.69
C ASP A 278 -42.89 -9.35 -24.63
N ARG A 279 -42.08 -8.63 -25.40
CA ARG A 279 -41.07 -9.21 -26.32
C ARG A 279 -39.69 -8.65 -25.99
N TYR A 280 -38.81 -9.52 -25.51
CA TYR A 280 -37.42 -9.19 -25.20
C TYR A 280 -36.46 -9.85 -26.21
N GLU A 281 -35.26 -9.32 -26.38
CA GLU A 281 -34.26 -9.79 -27.34
C GLU A 281 -33.16 -10.60 -26.62
N LEU A 282 -32.73 -11.72 -27.20
CA LEU A 282 -31.72 -12.59 -26.60
C LEU A 282 -30.36 -12.43 -27.28
N GLU A 283 -29.30 -12.30 -26.50
CA GLU A 283 -27.93 -12.30 -27.03
C GLU A 283 -27.54 -13.66 -27.65
N SER A 284 -26.62 -13.65 -28.61
CA SER A 284 -26.12 -14.82 -29.32
C SER A 284 -25.42 -15.83 -28.39
N SER A 285 -26.13 -16.89 -27.98
CA SER A 285 -25.63 -17.98 -27.13
C SER A 285 -25.59 -19.32 -27.89
N ARG A 286 -25.17 -20.40 -27.21
CA ARG A 286 -25.31 -21.77 -27.76
C ARG A 286 -26.76 -22.16 -28.01
N PHE A 287 -27.70 -21.67 -27.19
CA PHE A 287 -29.13 -21.93 -27.36
C PHE A 287 -29.71 -21.15 -28.54
N THR A 288 -29.45 -19.85 -28.65
CA THR A 288 -30.03 -19.04 -29.75
C THR A 288 -29.50 -19.46 -31.12
N ARG A 289 -28.23 -19.90 -31.22
CA ARG A 289 -27.69 -20.50 -32.45
C ARG A 289 -28.51 -21.72 -32.88
N LYS A 290 -28.76 -22.69 -31.97
CA LYS A 290 -29.61 -23.86 -32.24
C LYS A 290 -31.02 -23.47 -32.73
N VAL A 291 -31.61 -22.40 -32.18
CA VAL A 291 -32.92 -21.88 -32.63
C VAL A 291 -32.85 -21.26 -34.03
N ILE A 292 -31.79 -20.51 -34.34
CA ILE A 292 -31.54 -19.93 -35.67
C ILE A 292 -31.27 -21.03 -36.71
N ASP A 293 -30.49 -22.05 -36.34
CA ASP A 293 -30.12 -23.19 -37.19
C ASP A 293 -31.34 -24.03 -37.63
N CYS A 294 -32.43 -24.03 -36.85
CA CYS A 294 -33.70 -24.65 -37.25
C CYS A 294 -34.39 -23.95 -38.44
N ARG A 295 -34.11 -22.66 -38.69
CA ARG A 295 -34.63 -21.85 -39.81
C ARG A 295 -36.16 -21.90 -40.01
N ASP A 296 -36.92 -22.14 -38.96
CA ASP A 296 -38.38 -22.22 -38.98
C ASP A 296 -38.98 -21.21 -37.99
N THR A 297 -39.77 -20.27 -38.51
CA THR A 297 -40.45 -19.22 -37.73
C THR A 297 -41.84 -19.64 -37.23
N THR A 298 -42.25 -20.88 -37.47
CA THR A 298 -43.48 -21.47 -36.92
C THR A 298 -43.21 -22.21 -35.60
N VAL A 299 -42.04 -22.84 -35.47
CA VAL A 299 -41.60 -23.55 -34.26
C VAL A 299 -41.42 -22.58 -33.09
N ILE A 300 -41.83 -23.03 -31.90
CA ILE A 300 -41.62 -22.31 -30.64
C ILE A 300 -40.89 -23.19 -29.62
N TRP A 301 -40.21 -22.55 -28.68
CA TRP A 301 -39.61 -23.22 -27.53
C TRP A 301 -40.28 -22.72 -26.25
N PRO A 302 -41.37 -23.35 -25.76
CA PRO A 302 -42.06 -22.91 -24.56
C PRO A 302 -41.13 -22.89 -23.33
N CYS A 303 -41.32 -21.87 -22.49
CA CYS A 303 -40.51 -21.60 -21.31
C CYS A 303 -41.33 -21.90 -20.04
N ILE A 304 -40.77 -22.73 -19.17
CA ILE A 304 -41.31 -23.14 -17.87
C ILE A 304 -40.28 -22.77 -16.78
N VAL A 305 -40.73 -22.45 -15.56
CA VAL A 305 -39.86 -22.41 -14.38
C VAL A 305 -40.17 -23.65 -13.53
N PRO A 306 -39.19 -24.43 -13.07
CA PRO A 306 -39.46 -25.61 -12.25
C PRO A 306 -40.05 -25.22 -10.88
N LYS A 307 -41.05 -25.98 -10.42
CA LYS A 307 -41.81 -25.81 -9.16
C LYS A 307 -42.67 -24.54 -9.07
N SER A 308 -42.98 -23.89 -10.20
CA SER A 308 -43.85 -22.72 -10.24
C SER A 308 -45.35 -23.03 -10.10
N GLY A 309 -45.77 -24.28 -10.34
CA GLY A 309 -47.17 -24.71 -10.28
C GLY A 309 -47.58 -25.39 -8.97
N GLN A 310 -48.90 -25.43 -8.70
CA GLN A 310 -49.44 -26.12 -7.52
C GLN A 310 -49.39 -27.65 -7.62
N HIS A 311 -49.50 -28.18 -8.85
CA HIS A 311 -49.51 -29.61 -9.13
C HIS A 311 -48.60 -29.98 -10.32
N ASN A 312 -48.75 -29.27 -11.44
CA ASN A 312 -47.87 -29.34 -12.61
C ASN A 312 -47.33 -27.93 -12.93
N ASP A 313 -46.08 -27.85 -13.37
CA ASP A 313 -45.51 -26.61 -13.92
C ASP A 313 -46.06 -26.33 -15.32
N ALA A 314 -46.31 -25.06 -15.64
CA ALA A 314 -46.95 -24.64 -16.88
C ALA A 314 -46.15 -23.53 -17.58
N PRO A 315 -46.26 -23.39 -18.92
CA PRO A 315 -45.44 -22.45 -19.66
C PRO A 315 -45.93 -21.01 -19.45
N PHE A 316 -45.00 -20.10 -19.16
CA PHE A 316 -45.24 -18.66 -18.94
C PHE A 316 -44.78 -17.80 -20.14
N GLY A 317 -44.13 -18.42 -21.13
CA GLY A 317 -43.64 -17.75 -22.32
C GLY A 317 -43.12 -18.72 -23.37
N TYR A 318 -42.48 -18.21 -24.40
CA TYR A 318 -41.74 -19.02 -25.37
C TYR A 318 -40.61 -18.22 -26.03
N CYS A 319 -39.52 -18.92 -26.36
CA CYS A 319 -38.50 -18.41 -27.26
C CYS A 319 -38.94 -18.65 -28.72
N LYS A 320 -38.72 -17.65 -29.58
CA LYS A 320 -39.09 -17.69 -31.01
C LYS A 320 -38.03 -17.00 -31.88
N LEU A 321 -37.75 -17.56 -33.06
CA LEU A 321 -36.91 -16.94 -34.09
C LEU A 321 -37.62 -15.73 -34.70
N SER A 322 -36.92 -14.59 -34.81
CA SER A 322 -37.44 -13.39 -35.47
C SER A 322 -37.55 -13.61 -36.99
N PRO A 323 -38.49 -12.96 -37.70
CA PRO A 323 -38.60 -13.04 -39.17
C PRO A 323 -37.36 -12.59 -39.95
N ASP A 324 -36.41 -11.91 -39.30
CA ASP A 324 -35.09 -11.56 -39.86
C ASP A 324 -34.09 -12.73 -39.90
N PHE A 325 -34.37 -13.85 -39.22
CA PHE A 325 -33.49 -15.01 -39.05
C PHE A 325 -32.12 -14.70 -38.38
N GLN A 326 -31.95 -13.51 -37.79
CA GLN A 326 -30.73 -13.08 -37.10
C GLN A 326 -30.89 -13.11 -35.57
N THR A 327 -32.08 -12.78 -35.07
CA THR A 327 -32.35 -12.61 -33.63
C THR A 327 -33.37 -13.61 -33.09
N VAL A 328 -33.22 -13.96 -31.81
CA VAL A 328 -34.19 -14.79 -31.07
C VAL A 328 -34.83 -13.93 -29.99
N HIS A 329 -36.15 -14.04 -29.84
CA HIS A 329 -36.91 -13.31 -28.84
C HIS A 329 -37.50 -14.23 -27.79
N LEU A 330 -37.45 -13.79 -26.53
CA LEU A 330 -38.28 -14.33 -25.47
C LEU A 330 -39.60 -13.54 -25.44
N HIS A 331 -40.69 -14.22 -25.72
CA HIS A 331 -42.05 -13.71 -25.52
C HIS A 331 -42.51 -14.11 -24.11
N VAL A 332 -42.75 -13.13 -23.24
CA VAL A 332 -43.28 -13.35 -21.88
C VAL A 332 -44.77 -13.04 -21.87
N LEU A 333 -45.52 -13.94 -21.24
CA LEU A 333 -46.97 -14.07 -21.32
C LEU A 333 -47.53 -14.41 -19.92
N PRO A 334 -48.86 -14.54 -19.78
CA PRO A 334 -49.47 -15.10 -18.57
C PRO A 334 -48.96 -16.51 -18.26
N TYR A 335 -48.96 -16.88 -16.98
CA TYR A 335 -48.71 -18.25 -16.55
C TYR A 335 -49.80 -19.18 -17.12
N ASN A 336 -49.41 -20.28 -17.76
CA ASN A 336 -50.30 -21.13 -18.54
C ASN A 336 -51.08 -20.36 -19.63
N TYR A 337 -50.35 -19.60 -20.46
CA TYR A 337 -50.93 -18.79 -21.54
C TYR A 337 -51.79 -19.55 -22.55
N ARG A 338 -51.68 -20.89 -22.61
CA ARG A 338 -52.39 -21.75 -23.56
C ARG A 338 -53.89 -21.78 -23.24
N GLU A 339 -54.22 -22.23 -22.03
CA GLU A 339 -55.59 -22.27 -21.51
C GLU A 339 -56.23 -20.88 -21.56
N LEU A 340 -55.49 -19.82 -21.20
CA LEU A 340 -56.00 -18.46 -21.32
C LEU A 340 -56.24 -18.03 -22.78
N SER A 341 -55.37 -18.41 -23.74
CA SER A 341 -55.59 -18.10 -25.15
C SER A 341 -56.82 -18.81 -25.72
N GLU A 342 -57.09 -20.06 -25.30
CA GLU A 342 -58.31 -20.78 -25.65
C GLU A 342 -59.56 -20.09 -25.07
N LEU A 343 -59.51 -19.66 -23.80
CA LEU A 343 -60.59 -18.88 -23.18
C LEU A 343 -60.83 -17.52 -23.84
N LEU A 344 -59.77 -16.84 -24.31
CA LEU A 344 -59.90 -15.57 -25.04
C LEU A 344 -60.48 -15.78 -26.45
N CYS A 345 -60.12 -16.85 -27.15
CA CYS A 345 -60.76 -17.22 -28.41
C CYS A 345 -62.24 -17.57 -28.21
N GLU A 346 -62.60 -18.36 -27.18
CA GLU A 346 -64.00 -18.66 -26.86
C GLU A 346 -64.81 -17.39 -26.52
N LEU A 347 -64.21 -16.43 -25.81
CA LEU A 347 -64.84 -15.14 -25.51
C LEU A 347 -65.09 -14.29 -26.77
N TYR A 348 -64.19 -14.37 -27.75
CA TYR A 348 -64.24 -13.57 -28.98
C TYR A 348 -65.10 -14.23 -30.07
N ASP A 349 -64.73 -15.43 -30.50
CA ASP A 349 -65.31 -16.13 -31.66
C ASP A 349 -66.70 -16.70 -31.37
N VAL A 350 -66.94 -17.19 -30.15
CA VAL A 350 -68.19 -17.90 -29.78
C VAL A 350 -69.14 -16.98 -29.00
N ASN A 351 -68.63 -16.29 -27.99
CA ASN A 351 -69.47 -15.50 -27.08
C ASN A 351 -69.63 -14.01 -27.48
N GLY A 352 -68.96 -13.55 -28.54
CA GLY A 352 -69.11 -12.18 -29.05
C GLY A 352 -68.83 -11.10 -27.99
N LEU A 353 -67.75 -11.25 -27.22
CA LEU A 353 -67.33 -10.41 -26.09
C LEU A 353 -68.31 -10.41 -24.89
N ARG A 354 -69.24 -11.37 -24.78
CA ARG A 354 -70.11 -11.54 -23.60
C ARG A 354 -69.59 -12.61 -22.64
N MET A 355 -69.54 -12.27 -21.36
CA MET A 355 -69.06 -13.18 -20.31
C MET A 355 -70.23 -14.06 -19.82
N THR A 356 -70.32 -15.29 -20.32
CA THR A 356 -71.35 -16.27 -19.91
C THR A 356 -70.99 -16.94 -18.59
N GLU A 357 -71.96 -17.45 -17.82
CA GLU A 357 -71.69 -18.13 -16.54
C GLU A 357 -70.77 -19.35 -16.69
N ALA A 358 -70.93 -20.12 -17.79
CA ALA A 358 -70.05 -21.23 -18.13
C ALA A 358 -68.61 -20.77 -18.38
N TRP A 359 -68.41 -19.64 -19.08
CA TRP A 359 -67.09 -19.06 -19.32
C TRP A 359 -66.49 -18.48 -18.03
N ILE A 360 -67.29 -17.83 -17.18
CA ILE A 360 -66.85 -17.33 -15.87
C ILE A 360 -66.42 -18.48 -14.95
N SER A 361 -67.12 -19.63 -15.01
CA SER A 361 -66.72 -20.86 -14.30
C SER A 361 -65.36 -21.38 -14.79
N LYS A 362 -65.15 -21.46 -16.12
CA LYS A 362 -63.85 -21.81 -16.71
C LYS A 362 -62.73 -20.85 -16.27
N LEU A 363 -62.96 -19.53 -16.37
CA LEU A 363 -61.98 -18.52 -15.92
C LEU A 363 -61.68 -18.66 -14.43
N THR A 364 -62.68 -18.96 -13.60
CA THR A 364 -62.49 -19.16 -12.16
C THR A 364 -61.60 -20.38 -11.89
N ASN A 365 -61.81 -21.49 -12.61
CA ASN A 365 -60.97 -22.69 -12.50
C ASN A 365 -59.50 -22.38 -12.91
N TYR A 366 -59.31 -21.71 -14.05
CA TYR A 366 -57.99 -21.23 -14.50
C TYR A 366 -57.34 -20.33 -13.45
N LEU A 367 -58.06 -19.35 -12.89
CA LEU A 367 -57.51 -18.48 -11.84
C LEU A 367 -57.09 -19.27 -10.61
N THR A 368 -57.79 -20.35 -10.24
CA THR A 368 -57.37 -21.22 -9.11
C THR A 368 -56.16 -22.10 -9.40
N SER A 369 -55.76 -22.31 -10.65
CA SER A 369 -54.59 -23.13 -11.00
C SER A 369 -53.26 -22.35 -11.05
N ILE A 370 -53.32 -21.01 -11.17
CA ILE A 370 -52.16 -20.14 -11.37
C ILE A 370 -51.72 -19.42 -10.08
N PRO A 371 -50.46 -18.94 -9.99
CA PRO A 371 -49.99 -18.14 -8.85
C PRO A 371 -50.77 -16.82 -8.70
N ARG A 372 -51.28 -16.54 -7.49
CA ARG A 372 -52.18 -15.39 -7.19
C ARG A 372 -51.62 -14.01 -7.61
N TYR A 373 -50.30 -13.84 -7.67
CA TYR A 373 -49.70 -12.57 -8.09
C TYR A 373 -49.96 -12.21 -9.56
N TYR A 374 -50.32 -13.17 -10.42
CA TYR A 374 -50.76 -12.89 -11.80
C TYR A 374 -52.13 -12.22 -11.89
N TYR A 375 -52.97 -12.26 -10.84
CA TYR A 375 -54.33 -11.70 -10.92
C TYR A 375 -54.34 -10.19 -11.22
N VAL A 376 -53.37 -9.44 -10.70
CA VAL A 376 -53.27 -7.98 -10.93
C VAL A 376 -52.84 -7.65 -12.37
N PRO A 377 -51.79 -8.27 -12.94
CA PRO A 377 -51.53 -8.25 -14.39
C PRO A 377 -52.73 -8.66 -15.25
N ILE A 378 -53.42 -9.75 -14.90
CA ILE A 378 -54.56 -10.27 -15.67
C ILE A 378 -55.73 -9.27 -15.68
N SER A 379 -56.08 -8.68 -14.53
CA SER A 379 -57.11 -7.62 -14.48
C SER A 379 -56.76 -6.46 -15.42
N LYS A 380 -55.52 -5.97 -15.38
CA LYS A 380 -55.05 -4.87 -16.25
C LYS A 380 -55.02 -5.24 -17.74
N ALA A 381 -54.84 -6.51 -18.08
CA ALA A 381 -54.96 -6.98 -19.46
C ALA A 381 -56.43 -6.99 -19.92
N PHE A 382 -57.35 -7.47 -19.08
CA PHE A 382 -58.80 -7.42 -19.37
C PHE A 382 -59.34 -5.99 -19.43
N GLU A 383 -58.87 -5.09 -18.56
CA GLU A 383 -59.21 -3.65 -18.58
C GLU A 383 -58.83 -3.00 -19.93
N ARG A 384 -57.72 -3.42 -20.55
CA ARG A 384 -57.30 -2.97 -21.90
C ARG A 384 -58.11 -3.58 -23.04
N LEU A 385 -58.66 -4.78 -22.84
CA LEU A 385 -59.66 -5.36 -23.75
C LEU A 385 -61.07 -4.74 -23.54
N GLY A 386 -61.23 -3.77 -22.63
CA GLY A 386 -62.48 -3.08 -22.35
C GLY A 386 -63.29 -3.64 -21.17
N PHE A 387 -62.81 -4.72 -20.53
CA PHE A 387 -63.53 -5.39 -19.44
C PHE A 387 -63.03 -4.91 -18.07
N GLN A 388 -63.78 -4.03 -17.42
CA GLN A 388 -63.49 -3.59 -16.05
C GLN A 388 -64.08 -4.55 -15.01
N GLY A 389 -63.36 -4.76 -13.90
CA GLY A 389 -63.89 -5.47 -12.72
C GLY A 389 -64.00 -7.00 -12.84
N VAL A 390 -63.39 -7.61 -13.86
CA VAL A 390 -63.38 -9.08 -14.09
C VAL A 390 -62.95 -9.88 -12.86
N ILE A 391 -61.98 -9.37 -12.09
CA ILE A 391 -61.56 -9.95 -10.82
C ILE A 391 -61.95 -8.98 -9.70
N LYS A 392 -62.70 -9.47 -8.70
CA LYS A 392 -63.19 -8.66 -7.59
C LYS A 392 -62.02 -8.02 -6.79
N PRO A 393 -62.09 -6.74 -6.40
CA PRO A 393 -61.04 -6.07 -5.62
C PRO A 393 -60.67 -6.77 -4.30
N GLU A 394 -61.62 -7.47 -3.67
CA GLU A 394 -61.40 -8.29 -2.47
C GLU A 394 -60.49 -9.50 -2.70
N VAL A 395 -60.46 -10.04 -3.92
CA VAL A 395 -59.57 -11.13 -4.32
C VAL A 395 -58.19 -10.56 -4.67
N LEU A 396 -58.16 -9.39 -5.32
CA LEU A 396 -56.92 -8.65 -5.62
C LEU A 396 -56.20 -8.17 -4.34
N SER A 397 -56.91 -7.82 -3.27
CA SER A 397 -56.28 -7.45 -2.00
C SER A 397 -55.72 -8.66 -1.22
N ARG A 398 -56.29 -9.86 -1.43
CA ARG A 398 -55.83 -11.15 -0.87
C ARG A 398 -54.72 -11.83 -1.68
N THR A 399 -54.14 -11.18 -2.69
CA THR A 399 -52.94 -11.70 -3.39
C THR A 399 -51.67 -11.59 -2.53
N PHE A 400 -51.70 -10.82 -1.44
CA PHE A 400 -50.57 -10.57 -0.54
C PHE A 400 -50.87 -11.01 0.90
N SER A 401 -49.97 -11.78 1.51
CA SER A 401 -49.93 -11.88 2.98
C SER A 401 -49.51 -10.52 3.56
N PHE A 402 -50.38 -9.95 4.41
CA PHE A 402 -50.12 -8.68 5.10
C PHE A 402 -48.87 -8.75 5.99
N GLN A 403 -48.63 -9.90 6.64
CA GLN A 403 -47.44 -10.11 7.47
C GLN A 403 -46.16 -10.07 6.64
N PHE A 404 -46.13 -10.76 5.50
CA PHE A 404 -44.98 -10.78 4.59
C PHE A 404 -44.69 -9.38 4.03
N LYS A 405 -45.72 -8.67 3.55
CA LYS A 405 -45.60 -7.31 3.02
C LYS A 405 -45.02 -6.33 4.06
N ASN A 406 -45.49 -6.39 5.30
CA ASN A 406 -44.97 -5.57 6.39
C ASN A 406 -43.53 -5.96 6.77
N GLY A 407 -43.18 -7.25 6.66
CA GLY A 407 -41.81 -7.74 6.81
C GLY A 407 -40.86 -7.13 5.78
N LEU A 408 -41.24 -7.14 4.50
CA LEU A 408 -40.45 -6.54 3.42
C LEU A 408 -40.27 -5.02 3.59
N GLN A 409 -41.31 -4.30 4.03
CA GLN A 409 -41.21 -2.87 4.34
C GLN A 409 -40.26 -2.58 5.52
N ARG A 410 -40.22 -3.45 6.55
CA ARG A 410 -39.23 -3.34 7.64
C ARG A 410 -37.80 -3.56 7.13
N TYR A 411 -37.59 -4.52 6.24
CA TYR A 411 -36.28 -4.74 5.62
C TYR A 411 -35.85 -3.54 4.75
N GLN A 412 -36.76 -2.97 3.94
CA GLN A 412 -36.49 -1.76 3.16
C GLN A 412 -36.08 -0.57 4.04
N HIS A 413 -36.81 -0.30 5.13
CA HIS A 413 -36.47 0.79 6.04
C HIS A 413 -35.15 0.53 6.79
N SER A 414 -34.90 -0.71 7.22
CA SER A 414 -33.63 -1.11 7.84
C SER A 414 -32.45 -0.95 6.87
N ALA A 415 -32.63 -1.27 5.58
CA ALA A 415 -31.62 -1.10 4.55
C ALA A 415 -31.31 0.38 4.31
N GLN A 416 -32.33 1.24 4.29
CA GLN A 416 -32.13 2.70 4.19
C GLN A 416 -31.31 3.24 5.36
N VAL A 417 -31.63 2.84 6.60
CA VAL A 417 -30.90 3.31 7.81
C VAL A 417 -29.45 2.85 7.81
N GLU A 418 -29.17 1.60 7.40
CA GLU A 418 -27.80 1.10 7.28
C GLU A 418 -27.02 1.79 6.13
N TYR A 419 -27.69 2.10 5.01
CA TYR A 419 -27.09 2.81 3.88
C TYR A 419 -26.75 4.27 4.21
N GLU A 420 -27.66 5.00 4.88
CA GLU A 420 -27.40 6.34 5.40
C GLU A 420 -26.29 6.34 6.47
N GLY A 421 -26.23 5.28 7.30
CA GLY A 421 -25.14 5.04 8.24
C GLY A 421 -23.78 4.88 7.54
N LEU A 422 -23.70 4.02 6.52
CA LEU A 422 -22.50 3.76 5.74
C LEU A 422 -22.01 5.02 4.99
N ILE A 423 -22.91 5.80 4.39
CA ILE A 423 -22.56 7.09 3.78
C ILE A 423 -21.95 8.05 4.81
N ARG A 424 -22.50 8.10 6.02
CA ARG A 424 -21.98 8.95 7.11
C ARG A 424 -20.61 8.47 7.59
N GLU A 425 -20.37 7.17 7.63
CA GLU A 425 -19.06 6.58 7.99
C GLU A 425 -18.00 6.88 6.93
N VAL A 426 -18.29 6.67 5.64
CA VAL A 426 -17.39 7.01 4.51
C VAL A 426 -17.16 8.52 4.39
N SER A 427 -18.12 9.35 4.84
CA SER A 427 -17.97 10.81 4.87
C SER A 427 -17.25 11.33 6.12
N ALA A 428 -17.03 10.51 7.14
CA ALA A 428 -16.26 10.88 8.30
C ALA A 428 -14.75 10.79 7.98
N ALA A 429 -13.97 11.79 8.39
CA ALA A 429 -12.52 11.66 8.34
C ALA A 429 -12.07 10.53 9.28
N GLU A 430 -11.15 9.66 8.81
CA GLU A 430 -10.63 8.55 9.62
C GLU A 430 -10.13 9.05 10.98
N SER A 431 -10.73 8.55 12.05
CA SER A 431 -10.28 8.84 13.40
C SER A 431 -8.98 8.10 13.67
N ILE A 432 -7.94 8.82 14.07
CA ILE A 432 -6.65 8.24 14.48
C ILE A 432 -6.94 7.18 15.57
N PRO A 433 -6.59 5.90 15.37
CA PRO A 433 -6.97 4.84 16.30
C PRO A 433 -6.36 5.08 17.68
N LEU A 434 -7.25 5.11 18.67
CA LEU A 434 -6.92 5.38 20.07
C LEU A 434 -6.81 4.05 20.82
N VAL A 435 -5.58 3.60 21.06
CA VAL A 435 -5.29 2.38 21.82
C VAL A 435 -5.39 2.70 23.31
N ARG A 436 -6.56 2.43 23.91
CA ARG A 436 -6.74 2.57 25.35
C ARG A 436 -6.17 1.34 26.08
N VAL A 437 -5.08 1.54 26.81
CA VAL A 437 -4.41 0.48 27.60
C VAL A 437 -5.23 0.17 28.86
N PRO A 438 -5.44 -1.10 29.24
CA PRO A 438 -6.11 -1.45 30.49
C PRO A 438 -5.40 -0.84 31.69
N ARG A 439 -6.13 -0.14 32.58
CA ARG A 439 -5.54 0.56 33.74
C ARG A 439 -4.82 -0.35 34.74
N ILE A 440 -5.11 -1.65 34.74
CA ILE A 440 -4.43 -2.67 35.54
C ILE A 440 -2.98 -2.87 35.08
N SER A 441 -2.67 -2.56 33.82
CA SER A 441 -1.33 -2.70 33.21
C SER A 441 -0.43 -1.47 33.43
N LEU A 442 -0.85 -0.47 34.19
CA LEU A 442 -0.14 0.81 34.35
C LEU A 442 0.04 1.18 35.83
N PRO A 443 1.23 1.69 36.24
CA PRO A 443 1.41 2.33 37.53
C PRO A 443 0.41 3.49 37.74
N ILE A 444 -0.02 3.71 38.98
CA ILE A 444 -1.07 4.69 39.33
C ILE A 444 -0.73 6.11 38.84
N SER A 445 0.54 6.49 38.84
CA SER A 445 1.06 7.77 38.33
C SER A 445 0.88 7.98 36.82
N LEU A 446 0.65 6.92 36.05
CA LEU A 446 0.45 6.95 34.59
C LEU A 446 -1.01 6.76 34.17
N GLY A 447 -1.97 6.76 35.10
CA GLY A 447 -3.39 6.55 34.80
C GLY A 447 -4.00 7.58 33.82
N THR A 448 -3.45 8.80 33.77
CA THR A 448 -3.79 9.85 32.80
C THR A 448 -3.26 9.60 31.38
N PHE A 449 -2.27 8.71 31.22
CA PHE A 449 -1.70 8.29 29.94
C PHE A 449 -2.28 6.96 29.43
N SER A 450 -3.41 6.49 29.98
CA SER A 450 -4.08 5.25 29.55
C SER A 450 -4.66 5.29 28.13
N GLU A 451 -4.52 6.41 27.41
CA GLU A 451 -4.97 6.60 26.02
C GLU A 451 -3.78 6.89 25.10
N LEU A 452 -3.22 5.83 24.51
CA LEU A 452 -2.15 5.94 23.53
C LEU A 452 -2.75 6.19 22.15
N ARG A 453 -2.51 7.37 21.56
CA ARG A 453 -2.72 7.58 20.12
C ARG A 453 -1.69 6.76 19.35
N ALA A 454 -2.10 6.12 18.26
CA ALA A 454 -1.17 5.43 17.38
C ALA A 454 -0.12 6.39 16.81
N PHE A 455 1.15 6.20 17.20
CA PHE A 455 2.29 6.95 16.67
C PHE A 455 2.61 6.47 15.24
N GLY A 456 1.85 6.97 14.26
CA GLY A 456 2.02 6.63 12.84
C GLY A 456 1.13 7.44 11.90
N THR A 457 -0.06 7.86 12.33
CA THR A 457 -1.01 8.63 11.51
C THR A 457 -1.17 10.09 11.97
N VAL A 458 -0.07 10.73 12.38
CA VAL A 458 -0.01 12.20 12.34
C VAL A 458 0.08 12.60 10.88
N VAL A 459 -1.09 12.83 10.26
CA VAL A 459 -1.20 13.47 8.95
C VAL A 459 -0.38 14.75 9.00
N LYS A 460 0.62 14.88 8.12
CA LYS A 460 1.43 16.09 8.01
C LYS A 460 0.47 17.27 7.87
N PRO A 461 0.47 18.26 8.79
CA PRO A 461 -0.45 19.38 8.70
C PRO A 461 -0.26 20.07 7.34
N SER A 462 -1.32 20.09 6.52
CA SER A 462 -1.35 20.91 5.30
C SER A 462 -1.10 22.36 5.70
N GLY A 463 -0.43 23.16 4.85
CA GLY A 463 0.24 24.40 5.25
C GLY A 463 -0.65 25.42 5.95
N ARG A 464 -1.97 25.36 5.71
CA ARG A 464 -3.03 26.02 6.50
C ARG A 464 -2.77 26.05 8.02
N LEU A 465 -2.30 24.94 8.61
CA LEU A 465 -2.18 24.80 10.06
C LEU A 465 -0.84 25.30 10.65
N LEU A 466 0.09 25.82 9.83
CA LEU A 466 1.39 26.32 10.32
C LEU A 466 1.27 27.59 11.19
N TYR A 467 0.21 28.38 10.97
CA TYR A 467 -0.02 29.64 11.67
C TYR A 467 -1.09 29.55 12.78
N GLU A 468 -1.93 28.51 12.77
CA GLU A 468 -3.00 28.31 13.78
C GLU A 468 -2.49 27.68 15.09
N ASN A 469 -1.44 26.84 15.04
CA ASN A 469 -0.93 26.13 16.21
C ASN A 469 0.60 26.31 16.35
N PRO A 470 1.09 26.98 17.42
CA PRO A 470 2.52 27.19 17.66
C PRO A 470 3.37 25.91 17.65
N CYS A 471 2.80 24.76 18.03
CA CYS A 471 3.51 23.48 18.07
C CYS A 471 3.83 22.91 16.67
N ASN A 472 3.19 23.42 15.60
CA ASN A 472 3.48 23.00 14.22
C ASN A 472 4.73 23.68 13.63
N VAL A 473 5.25 24.74 14.27
CA VAL A 473 6.42 25.49 13.76
C VAL A 473 7.72 24.79 14.18
N SER A 474 8.46 24.27 13.19
CA SER A 474 9.75 23.63 13.42
C SER A 474 10.73 24.55 14.15
N ARG A 475 11.43 24.04 15.19
CA ARG A 475 12.42 24.79 15.97
C ARG A 475 13.55 25.40 15.11
N ARG A 476 13.86 24.80 13.95
CA ARG A 476 14.86 25.32 12.99
C ARG A 476 14.34 26.52 12.21
N GLU A 477 13.02 26.64 12.04
CA GLU A 477 12.36 27.66 11.22
C GLU A 477 11.70 28.75 12.06
N LEU A 478 11.50 28.51 13.37
CA LEU A 478 10.89 29.45 14.32
C LEU A 478 11.46 30.88 14.23
N ARG A 479 12.79 31.05 14.10
CA ARG A 479 13.41 32.38 13.93
C ARG A 479 13.00 33.10 12.62
N LYS A 480 12.64 32.37 11.57
CA LYS A 480 12.16 32.89 10.27
C LYS A 480 10.64 33.09 10.25
N VAL A 481 9.89 32.28 11.00
CA VAL A 481 8.42 32.28 11.04
C VAL A 481 7.87 33.25 12.08
N LEU A 482 8.51 33.41 13.25
CA LEU A 482 8.04 34.29 14.32
C LEU A 482 7.86 35.77 13.90
N PRO A 483 8.77 36.39 13.11
CA PRO A 483 8.56 37.75 12.63
C PRO A 483 7.37 37.88 11.66
N LYS A 484 7.13 36.84 10.83
CA LYS A 484 5.97 36.78 9.92
C LYS A 484 4.67 36.61 10.69
N LEU A 485 4.63 35.69 11.66
CA LEU A 485 3.50 35.51 12.58
C LEU A 485 3.14 36.82 13.28
N ARG A 486 4.14 37.57 13.76
CA ARG A 486 3.92 38.89 14.37
C ARG A 486 3.35 39.89 13.36
N GLY A 487 3.97 40.08 12.19
CA GLY A 487 3.47 41.01 11.18
C GLY A 487 2.07 40.66 10.64
N ASN A 488 1.73 39.36 10.58
CA ASN A 488 0.39 38.88 10.24
C ASN A 488 -0.61 39.16 11.37
N LEU A 489 -0.25 38.94 12.64
CA LEU A 489 -1.09 39.27 13.79
C LEU A 489 -1.33 40.78 13.88
N ASP A 490 -0.29 41.59 13.76
CA ASP A 490 -0.37 43.05 13.74
C ASP A 490 -1.30 43.51 12.59
N SER A 491 -1.14 42.96 11.37
CA SER A 491 -2.05 43.22 10.24
C SER A 491 -3.52 42.82 10.50
N ILE A 492 -3.76 41.74 11.24
CA ILE A 492 -5.12 41.28 11.60
C ILE A 492 -5.74 42.22 12.65
N LEU A 493 -4.96 42.70 13.62
CA LEU A 493 -5.40 43.66 14.62
C LEU A 493 -5.71 45.04 14.00
N ASP A 494 -4.97 45.43 12.97
CA ASP A 494 -5.24 46.60 12.12
C ASP A 494 -6.44 46.40 11.15
N GLY A 495 -7.12 45.25 11.21
CA GLY A 495 -8.29 44.92 10.38
C GLY A 495 -7.96 44.50 8.94
N VAL A 496 -6.68 44.45 8.56
CA VAL A 496 -6.20 44.07 7.22
C VAL A 496 -6.05 42.54 7.13
N GLY A 497 -7.18 41.84 7.15
CA GLY A 497 -7.23 40.39 6.96
C GLY A 497 -6.66 39.95 5.61
N ARG A 498 -5.52 39.24 5.62
CA ARG A 498 -4.87 38.69 4.42
C ARG A 498 -5.24 37.22 4.20
N PRO A 499 -5.99 36.85 3.15
CA PRO A 499 -6.23 35.45 2.81
C PRO A 499 -5.04 34.77 2.09
N MET A 500 -3.99 35.55 1.76
CA MET A 500 -2.91 35.18 0.83
C MET A 500 -2.05 34.00 1.27
N ASP A 501 -1.91 33.73 2.57
CA ASP A 501 -1.13 32.60 3.09
C ASP A 501 -1.87 31.24 2.99
N SER A 502 -3.06 31.20 2.39
CA SER A 502 -3.81 29.95 2.18
C SER A 502 -3.44 29.26 0.86
N GLU A 503 -2.72 28.14 0.95
CA GLU A 503 -2.31 27.28 -0.20
C GLU A 503 -3.47 26.84 -1.11
N GLY A 504 -4.73 26.97 -0.65
CA GLY A 504 -5.92 26.74 -1.48
C GLY A 504 -6.02 27.69 -2.67
N ILE A 505 -5.50 28.92 -2.58
CA ILE A 505 -5.49 29.89 -3.69
C ILE A 505 -4.61 29.38 -4.84
N HIS A 506 -3.47 28.75 -4.53
CA HIS A 506 -2.58 28.15 -5.54
C HIS A 506 -3.13 26.86 -6.18
N ASN A 507 -4.20 26.30 -5.62
CA ASN A 507 -4.91 25.13 -6.15
C ASN A 507 -6.31 25.49 -6.69
N GLN A 508 -6.61 26.79 -6.85
CA GLN A 508 -7.92 27.24 -7.33
C GLN A 508 -8.06 27.05 -8.85
N ALA A 509 -9.23 26.61 -9.31
CA ALA A 509 -9.50 26.43 -10.74
C ALA A 509 -9.55 27.78 -11.49
N LEU A 510 -9.03 27.79 -12.72
CA LEU A 510 -9.05 28.96 -13.64
C LEU A 510 -10.47 29.54 -13.88
N SER A 511 -11.52 28.72 -13.73
CA SER A 511 -12.93 29.13 -13.82
C SER A 511 -13.45 29.87 -12.59
N GLU A 512 -12.76 29.79 -11.45
CA GLU A 512 -13.11 30.42 -10.17
C GLU A 512 -12.19 31.59 -9.83
N MET A 513 -10.94 31.58 -10.33
CA MET A 513 -10.06 32.73 -10.23
C MET A 513 -10.73 33.96 -10.86
N GLY A 514 -10.81 35.07 -10.11
CA GLY A 514 -11.50 36.28 -10.57
C GLY A 514 -13.03 36.29 -10.33
N ASP A 515 -13.60 35.35 -9.57
CA ASP A 515 -14.98 35.49 -9.08
C ASP A 515 -15.06 36.52 -7.94
N TYR A 516 -15.13 37.79 -8.34
CA TYR A 516 -15.11 38.97 -7.45
C TYR A 516 -16.19 38.95 -6.37
N VAL A 517 -17.26 38.18 -6.54
CA VAL A 517 -18.36 38.06 -5.57
C VAL A 517 -17.86 37.54 -4.22
N ASN A 518 -17.04 36.49 -4.23
CA ASN A 518 -16.46 35.93 -3.01
C ASN A 518 -15.48 36.90 -2.34
N TYR A 519 -14.70 37.65 -3.13
CA TYR A 519 -13.74 38.63 -2.60
C TYR A 519 -14.45 39.86 -1.99
N ARG A 520 -15.55 40.30 -2.59
CA ARG A 520 -16.36 41.45 -2.15
C ARG A 520 -17.16 41.18 -0.86
N TYR A 521 -17.54 39.92 -0.60
CA TYR A 521 -18.19 39.52 0.66
C TYR A 521 -17.21 39.07 1.76
N ALA A 522 -15.94 38.82 1.44
CA ALA A 522 -14.92 38.44 2.42
C ALA A 522 -14.32 39.62 3.20
N GLN A 523 -14.52 40.86 2.74
CA GLN A 523 -14.15 42.05 3.51
C GLN A 523 -15.19 42.32 4.61
N PRO A 524 -14.77 42.67 5.85
CA PRO A 524 -15.70 43.03 6.91
C PRO A 524 -16.40 44.35 6.57
N GLN A 525 -17.65 44.28 6.13
CA GLN A 525 -18.46 45.48 5.95
C GLN A 525 -18.72 46.14 7.31
N VAL A 526 -18.09 47.29 7.53
CA VAL A 526 -18.56 48.25 8.54
C VAL A 526 -20.02 48.55 8.21
N ALA A 527 -20.94 48.21 9.12
CA ALA A 527 -22.36 48.32 8.87
C ALA A 527 -22.72 49.76 8.46
N PRO A 528 -23.18 50.01 7.23
CA PRO A 528 -23.37 51.37 6.75
C PRO A 528 -24.48 52.05 7.54
N LEU A 529 -24.22 53.26 8.01
CA LEU A 529 -25.26 54.12 8.57
C LEU A 529 -26.32 54.34 7.49
N ARG A 530 -27.58 54.17 7.87
CA ARG A 530 -28.74 54.00 6.97
C ARG A 530 -28.87 55.15 5.96
N GLU A 531 -28.40 54.93 4.73
CA GLU A 531 -28.65 55.85 3.62
C GLU A 531 -30.16 55.95 3.34
N LEU A 532 -30.66 57.17 3.16
CA LEU A 532 -32.10 57.45 3.20
C LEU A 532 -32.83 57.29 1.87
N MET A 533 -32.12 57.06 0.75
CA MET A 533 -32.70 56.73 -0.55
C MET A 533 -31.79 55.74 -1.29
N PRO A 534 -32.31 54.62 -1.82
CA PRO A 534 -31.52 53.70 -2.64
C PRO A 534 -31.28 54.30 -4.04
N SER A 535 -30.04 54.21 -4.53
CA SER A 535 -29.70 54.49 -5.93
C SER A 535 -29.85 53.22 -6.79
N PRO A 536 -30.16 53.33 -8.09
CA PRO A 536 -30.43 52.17 -8.94
C PRO A 536 -29.17 51.28 -9.11
N GLU A 537 -29.37 49.97 -8.98
CA GLU A 537 -28.31 48.97 -8.98
C GLU A 537 -27.61 48.89 -10.35
N ARG A 538 -26.35 49.32 -10.41
CA ARG A 538 -25.51 49.13 -11.61
C ARG A 538 -25.20 47.65 -11.77
N VAL A 539 -25.63 47.07 -12.89
CA VAL A 539 -25.22 45.72 -13.32
C VAL A 539 -23.71 45.69 -13.45
N ASP A 540 -23.05 44.84 -12.65
CA ASP A 540 -21.60 44.78 -12.57
C ASP A 540 -21.00 44.24 -13.89
N THR A 541 -20.27 45.10 -14.60
CA THR A 541 -19.70 44.77 -15.92
C THR A 541 -18.39 43.98 -15.83
N PHE A 542 -17.76 43.93 -14.65
CA PHE A 542 -16.57 43.12 -14.39
C PHE A 542 -16.93 41.72 -13.88
N GLY A 543 -16.42 40.69 -14.54
CA GLY A 543 -16.57 39.30 -14.13
C GLY A 543 -15.82 38.33 -15.03
N ASN A 544 -15.44 37.17 -14.51
CA ASN A 544 -14.60 36.18 -15.21
C ASN A 544 -15.21 35.80 -16.60
N PRO A 545 -14.50 36.02 -17.73
CA PRO A 545 -15.02 35.78 -19.07
C PRO A 545 -15.27 34.29 -19.38
N PHE A 546 -14.72 33.36 -18.59
CA PHE A 546 -14.95 31.93 -18.74
C PHE A 546 -16.27 31.46 -18.09
N ARG A 547 -16.94 32.28 -17.27
CA ARG A 547 -18.31 32.00 -16.78
C ARG A 547 -19.33 32.27 -17.89
N ARG A 548 -19.77 31.23 -18.60
CA ARG A 548 -20.93 31.29 -19.53
C ARG A 548 -22.17 31.81 -18.77
N LYS A 549 -22.61 33.03 -19.07
CA LYS A 549 -23.76 33.69 -18.41
C LYS A 549 -25.09 33.07 -18.87
N SER A 550 -25.54 32.01 -18.20
CA SER A 550 -26.95 31.62 -18.25
C SER A 550 -27.81 32.73 -17.63
N ASN A 551 -28.79 33.23 -18.36
CA ASN A 551 -29.71 34.32 -17.98
C ASN A 551 -29.09 35.73 -17.95
N ALA A 552 -28.53 36.17 -19.07
CA ALA A 552 -28.60 37.58 -19.47
C ALA A 552 -29.71 37.70 -20.54
N GLY A 553 -30.87 38.23 -20.16
CA GLY A 553 -31.97 38.46 -21.10
C GLY A 553 -31.65 39.62 -22.04
N PHE A 554 -31.57 39.36 -23.34
CA PHE A 554 -31.31 40.39 -24.34
C PHE A 554 -32.62 41.11 -24.67
N VAL A 555 -32.91 42.21 -23.97
CA VAL A 555 -34.07 43.06 -24.27
C VAL A 555 -33.71 43.91 -25.48
N VAL A 556 -34.16 43.46 -26.65
CA VAL A 556 -34.41 44.32 -27.82
C VAL A 556 -35.92 44.57 -27.84
N ASP A 557 -36.28 45.82 -28.12
CA ASP A 557 -37.67 46.29 -28.06
C ASP A 557 -38.27 46.48 -29.46
N GLU A 558 -39.60 46.49 -29.50
CA GLU A 558 -40.51 46.85 -30.59
C GLU A 558 -40.63 46.00 -31.89
N VAL A 559 -41.85 46.12 -32.45
CA VAL A 559 -42.35 45.76 -33.81
C VAL A 559 -42.57 44.27 -34.17
N SER A 560 -43.65 43.74 -33.61
CA SER A 560 -44.80 43.17 -34.33
C SER A 560 -44.62 42.29 -35.59
N VAL A 561 -45.12 41.04 -35.50
CA VAL A 561 -46.33 40.61 -36.25
C VAL A 561 -47.08 39.51 -35.49
N ASP A 562 -48.40 39.49 -35.68
CA ASP A 562 -49.39 38.54 -35.18
C ASP A 562 -49.21 37.13 -35.80
N ASP A 563 -49.90 36.04 -35.41
CA ASP A 563 -51.29 35.95 -34.93
C ASP A 563 -51.61 34.70 -34.06
N VAL A 564 -52.84 34.67 -33.53
CA VAL A 564 -53.50 33.81 -32.52
C VAL A 564 -53.39 32.26 -32.67
N GLY A 565 -53.70 31.44 -31.63
CA GLY A 565 -54.45 31.77 -30.40
C GLY A 565 -54.57 30.72 -29.28
N PHE A 566 -55.36 31.11 -28.28
CA PHE A 566 -55.65 30.41 -27.01
C PHE A 566 -56.77 29.36 -27.11
N SER A 567 -56.72 28.33 -26.24
CA SER A 567 -57.69 28.19 -25.13
C SER A 567 -57.43 26.95 -24.24
N GLY A 568 -57.58 27.10 -22.91
CA GLY A 568 -57.86 26.00 -21.97
C GLY A 568 -59.38 25.73 -21.85
N PRO A 569 -59.87 24.88 -20.91
CA PRO A 569 -59.34 24.71 -19.56
C PRO A 569 -59.15 23.25 -19.08
N SER A 570 -58.60 23.09 -17.88
CA SER A 570 -58.54 21.82 -17.11
C SER A 570 -59.72 21.70 -16.12
N PRO A 571 -59.92 20.53 -15.49
CA PRO A 571 -59.47 20.43 -14.09
C PRO A 571 -58.91 19.06 -13.63
N SER A 572 -58.07 19.11 -12.59
CA SER A 572 -57.78 18.14 -11.50
C SER A 572 -58.09 16.63 -11.66
N SER A 573 -57.27 15.69 -11.14
CA SER A 573 -56.49 15.77 -9.90
C SER A 573 -55.26 14.83 -9.83
N SER A 574 -54.30 15.19 -8.95
CA SER A 574 -53.29 14.36 -8.22
C SER A 574 -52.69 13.08 -8.87
N SER A 575 -51.37 12.84 -8.84
CA SER A 575 -50.32 13.38 -7.95
C SER A 575 -48.96 13.48 -8.63
N SER A 576 -48.15 14.48 -8.26
CA SER A 576 -46.89 14.83 -8.93
C SER A 576 -45.64 14.52 -8.11
N LEU A 577 -44.66 13.87 -8.74
CA LEU A 577 -43.31 13.68 -8.19
C LEU A 577 -42.53 15.00 -8.29
N THR A 578 -42.12 15.57 -7.17
CA THR A 578 -41.35 16.83 -7.14
C THR A 578 -39.84 16.57 -7.18
N MET A 579 -39.19 17.07 -8.25
CA MET A 579 -37.73 17.07 -8.38
C MET A 579 -37.09 17.93 -7.29
N ARG A 580 -36.38 17.30 -6.34
CA ARG A 580 -35.60 18.00 -5.31
C ARG A 580 -34.36 18.67 -5.92
N LYS A 581 -34.53 19.92 -6.38
CA LYS A 581 -33.44 20.87 -6.59
C LYS A 581 -32.62 20.99 -5.29
N ARG A 582 -31.28 20.89 -5.36
CA ARG A 582 -30.41 21.21 -4.21
C ARG A 582 -30.62 22.68 -3.84
N SER A 583 -31.14 22.94 -2.64
CA SER A 583 -31.15 24.27 -2.04
C SER A 583 -29.85 24.52 -1.28
N SER A 584 -29.28 25.72 -1.43
CA SER A 584 -28.19 26.17 -0.57
C SER A 584 -28.73 26.45 0.83
N ILE A 585 -28.16 25.79 1.84
CA ILE A 585 -28.51 26.05 3.25
C ILE A 585 -27.90 27.39 3.65
N LYS A 586 -28.71 28.45 3.65
CA LYS A 586 -28.38 29.69 4.36
C LYS A 586 -28.60 29.45 5.86
N SER A 587 -27.56 29.63 6.67
CA SER A 587 -27.67 29.65 8.13
C SER A 587 -28.46 30.89 8.58
N SER A 588 -29.66 30.69 9.10
CA SER A 588 -30.50 31.78 9.62
C SER A 588 -30.04 32.20 11.02
N GLU A 589 -29.20 33.22 11.12
CA GLU A 589 -28.93 33.87 12.41
C GLU A 589 -30.19 34.58 12.91
N LYS A 590 -30.77 34.08 14.01
CA LYS A 590 -31.75 34.81 14.79
C LYS A 590 -31.03 35.53 15.93
N ALA A 591 -31.25 36.84 16.03
CA ALA A 591 -30.68 37.67 17.09
C ALA A 591 -31.03 37.11 18.48
N ARG A 592 -30.04 37.05 19.39
CA ARG A 592 -30.24 36.67 20.78
C ARG A 592 -30.64 37.90 21.59
N GLY A 593 -31.81 37.83 22.24
CA GLY A 593 -32.19 38.77 23.29
C GLY A 593 -31.42 38.53 24.60
N PRO A 594 -31.59 39.42 25.60
CA PRO A 594 -30.90 39.31 26.90
C PRO A 594 -31.35 38.09 27.71
N ILE A 595 -30.44 37.58 28.55
CA ILE A 595 -30.64 36.37 29.36
C ILE A 595 -31.29 36.72 30.73
N PRO A 596 -32.33 36.00 31.19
CA PRO A 596 -32.95 36.23 32.50
C PRO A 596 -32.01 35.99 33.71
N PRO A 597 -32.18 36.72 34.83
CA PRO A 597 -31.18 36.76 35.90
C PRO A 597 -31.41 35.72 37.02
N HIS A 598 -31.01 34.46 36.82
CA HIS A 598 -30.80 33.49 37.93
C HIS A 598 -30.00 32.22 37.56
N VAL A 599 -28.74 32.37 37.10
CA VAL A 599 -27.75 31.28 37.17
C VAL A 599 -26.48 31.81 37.85
N LYS A 600 -26.11 31.23 39.00
CA LYS A 600 -24.96 31.65 39.81
C LYS A 600 -23.75 30.77 39.48
N PHE A 601 -22.69 31.35 38.92
CA PHE A 601 -21.37 30.71 38.87
C PHE A 601 -20.53 31.16 40.07
N SER A 602 -20.19 30.21 40.95
CA SER A 602 -19.27 30.45 42.06
C SER A 602 -17.83 30.38 41.58
N THR A 603 -17.14 31.52 41.50
CA THR A 603 -15.70 31.56 41.22
C THR A 603 -14.89 31.24 42.47
N LEU A 604 -13.94 30.30 42.37
CA LEU A 604 -12.77 30.29 43.25
C LEU A 604 -11.65 31.14 42.64
N ARG A 605 -10.99 31.94 43.49
CA ARG A 605 -9.95 32.90 43.09
C ARG A 605 -8.55 32.30 43.28
N LEU A 606 -7.61 32.70 42.43
CA LEU A 606 -6.27 33.05 42.89
C LEU A 606 -6.15 34.59 42.89
N SER A 607 -5.27 35.16 43.73
CA SER A 607 -5.43 36.57 44.16
C SER A 607 -4.14 37.38 44.29
N LYS A 608 -4.13 38.56 43.63
CA LYS A 608 -3.24 39.73 43.84
C LYS A 608 -1.74 39.51 43.57
N GLY A 609 -0.94 40.47 43.10
CA GLY A 609 -1.12 41.90 42.71
C GLY A 609 0.21 42.41 42.09
N CYS A 610 0.53 43.68 41.84
CA CYS A 610 -0.12 45.00 41.79
C CYS A 610 0.94 45.99 41.19
N SER A 611 0.66 47.19 40.64
CA SER A 611 -0.56 47.91 40.24
C SER A 611 -0.19 49.21 39.48
N SER A 612 -1.16 49.81 38.76
CA SER A 612 -1.19 51.20 38.25
C SER A 612 -0.43 51.56 36.93
N PRO A 613 -1.07 52.29 35.98
CA PRO A 613 -0.46 53.02 34.84
C PRO A 613 -0.22 54.51 35.23
N PRO A 614 0.37 55.42 34.40
CA PRO A 614 -0.01 55.84 33.02
C PRO A 614 1.24 55.88 32.07
N GLN A 615 1.34 56.56 30.91
CA GLN A 615 0.54 57.60 30.23
C GLN A 615 0.78 57.56 28.68
N ARG A 616 0.02 58.36 27.90
CA ARG A 616 0.25 58.57 26.45
C ARG A 616 1.25 59.71 26.20
N ASP A 617 1.77 59.79 24.97
CA ASP A 617 1.61 60.98 24.09
C ASP A 617 1.97 60.65 22.62
N ASP A 618 1.56 61.51 21.68
CA ASP A 618 1.65 61.33 20.22
C ASP A 618 3.00 61.81 19.61
N LEU A 619 3.28 61.48 18.32
CA LEU A 619 3.58 62.50 17.28
C LEU A 619 3.88 61.93 15.85
N ILE A 620 2.88 62.15 14.97
CA ILE A 620 2.81 62.29 13.50
C ILE A 620 4.12 62.39 12.64
N SER A 621 4.03 61.82 11.41
CA SER A 621 4.67 62.25 10.13
C SER A 621 6.02 61.59 9.71
N ARG A 622 6.40 61.40 8.43
CA ARG A 622 5.92 61.92 7.10
C ARG A 622 5.94 60.89 5.94
N LEU A 623 4.90 60.94 5.11
CA LEU A 623 4.80 60.92 3.63
C LEU A 623 6.00 60.45 2.74
N SER A 624 5.80 59.37 1.93
CA SER A 624 5.44 59.35 0.48
C SER A 624 6.19 60.23 -0.58
N PRO A 625 6.08 60.02 -1.93
CA PRO A 625 5.93 58.80 -2.80
C PRO A 625 6.61 58.87 -4.23
N ILE A 626 6.32 57.91 -5.15
CA ILE A 626 6.46 57.88 -6.67
C ILE A 626 7.89 58.01 -7.32
N PHE A 627 8.19 57.65 -8.59
CA PHE A 627 7.43 57.52 -9.87
C PHE A 627 7.90 56.33 -10.82
N ASN A 628 7.30 56.22 -12.01
CA ASN A 628 7.35 55.09 -12.99
C ASN A 628 8.31 55.24 -14.20
N GLY A 629 8.46 54.14 -14.98
CA GLY A 629 8.81 54.10 -16.43
C GLY A 629 10.20 53.52 -16.78
N GLU A 630 10.51 53.11 -18.02
CA GLU A 630 9.74 52.38 -19.06
C GLU A 630 10.71 51.83 -20.15
N VAL A 631 10.32 50.72 -20.78
CA VAL A 631 10.89 49.93 -21.91
C VAL A 631 11.80 50.66 -22.94
N ASN A 632 12.94 50.03 -23.37
CA ASN A 632 13.26 49.71 -24.80
C ASN A 632 14.58 48.91 -25.05
N HIS A 633 14.72 48.37 -26.28
CA HIS A 633 15.84 47.52 -26.75
C HIS A 633 16.92 48.30 -27.55
N THR A 634 18.19 47.83 -27.58
CA THR A 634 18.90 47.38 -28.83
C THR A 634 20.34 46.82 -28.62
N THR A 635 20.59 45.64 -29.21
CA THR A 635 21.83 45.10 -29.85
C THR A 635 23.28 45.55 -29.49
N SER A 636 24.08 44.55 -29.04
CA SER A 636 25.31 44.02 -29.70
C SER A 636 26.74 44.25 -29.14
N SER A 637 27.57 43.22 -29.39
CA SER A 637 29.05 43.11 -29.38
C SER A 637 29.80 42.80 -28.07
N ASN A 638 30.87 42.00 -28.23
CA ASN A 638 31.81 41.51 -27.21
C ASN A 638 32.69 42.68 -26.68
N ASN A 639 33.49 42.59 -25.60
CA ASN A 639 34.31 41.45 -25.15
C ASN A 639 34.97 41.73 -23.76
N GLY A 640 35.28 40.69 -22.98
CA GLY A 640 36.44 40.70 -22.06
C GLY A 640 36.29 41.19 -20.60
N SER A 641 37.26 40.74 -19.78
CA SER A 641 37.68 41.21 -18.44
C SER A 641 36.65 41.37 -17.30
N SER A 642 36.72 40.40 -16.39
CA SER A 642 36.62 40.53 -14.92
C SER A 642 36.88 41.93 -14.33
N LEU A 643 36.10 42.33 -13.32
CA LEU A 643 36.63 42.88 -12.06
C LEU A 643 35.64 42.70 -10.88
N THR A 644 36.24 42.30 -9.78
CA THR A 644 35.81 42.25 -8.36
C THR A 644 34.81 43.30 -7.85
N CYS A 645 34.02 42.91 -6.84
CA CYS A 645 33.51 43.83 -5.82
C CYS A 645 33.65 43.21 -4.42
N ASP A 646 34.58 43.73 -3.62
CA ASP A 646 34.84 43.28 -2.25
C ASP A 646 33.79 43.77 -1.25
N MET A 647 33.64 43.04 -0.15
CA MET A 647 32.96 43.48 1.08
C MET A 647 33.71 42.95 2.29
N GLU A 648 34.55 43.78 2.90
CA GLU A 648 35.15 43.48 4.21
C GLU A 648 34.06 43.53 5.31
N GLY A 649 34.06 42.55 6.22
CA GLY A 649 33.00 42.42 7.23
C GLY A 649 33.32 41.59 8.48
N ASN A 650 34.57 41.16 8.65
CA ASN A 650 35.17 40.53 9.83
C ASN A 650 34.35 39.44 10.59
N GLY A 651 34.71 38.16 10.40
CA GLY A 651 34.06 37.03 11.08
C GLY A 651 34.91 35.76 11.19
N HIS A 652 36.04 35.83 11.89
CA HIS A 652 36.92 34.70 12.28
C HIS A 652 37.31 33.73 11.15
N ALA A 653 38.43 34.01 10.48
CA ALA A 653 39.05 33.09 9.54
C ALA A 653 39.60 31.83 10.26
N GLY A 654 38.90 30.69 10.10
CA GLY A 654 39.53 29.39 10.26
C GLY A 654 40.54 29.18 9.14
N LYS A 655 41.76 28.73 9.47
CA LYS A 655 42.73 28.31 8.45
C LYS A 655 42.19 27.07 7.74
N HIS A 656 41.85 27.19 6.46
CA HIS A 656 41.72 26.00 5.61
C HIS A 656 43.06 25.26 5.57
N SER A 657 43.01 23.93 5.57
CA SER A 657 44.21 23.12 5.38
C SER A 657 44.69 23.24 3.93
N SER A 658 46.00 23.11 3.70
CA SER A 658 46.58 23.03 2.35
C SER A 658 46.05 21.83 1.56
N GLU A 659 45.50 20.83 2.24
CA GLU A 659 44.90 19.62 1.65
C GLU A 659 43.53 19.91 1.00
N ASP A 660 42.71 20.79 1.57
CA ASP A 660 41.41 21.20 0.99
C ASP A 660 41.61 21.92 -0.35
N GLU A 661 42.58 22.82 -0.42
CA GLU A 661 42.90 23.59 -1.63
C GLU A 661 43.52 22.69 -2.72
N LEU A 662 44.39 21.74 -2.34
CA LEU A 662 44.91 20.73 -3.26
C LEU A 662 43.78 19.87 -3.83
N THR A 663 42.89 19.37 -2.97
CA THR A 663 41.72 18.55 -3.31
C THR A 663 40.77 19.29 -4.27
N PHE A 664 40.49 20.56 -4.00
CA PHE A 664 39.66 21.39 -4.87
C PHE A 664 40.27 21.55 -6.26
N ASN A 665 41.58 21.82 -6.36
CA ASN A 665 42.25 21.97 -7.65
C ASN A 665 42.34 20.66 -8.45
N ILE A 666 42.50 19.51 -7.78
CA ILE A 666 42.42 18.18 -8.41
C ILE A 666 41.02 17.97 -8.99
N ASN A 667 39.97 18.08 -8.16
CA ASN A 667 38.59 17.84 -8.61
C ASN A 667 38.16 18.81 -9.72
N LYS A 668 38.56 20.10 -9.64
CA LYS A 668 38.33 21.10 -10.69
C LYS A 668 38.95 20.70 -12.04
N THR A 669 40.10 20.04 -12.02
CA THR A 669 40.75 19.53 -13.24
C THR A 669 39.96 18.37 -13.83
N LEU A 670 39.55 17.39 -13.00
CA LEU A 670 38.73 16.24 -13.42
C LEU A 670 37.34 16.66 -13.95
N VAL A 671 36.71 17.69 -13.38
CA VAL A 671 35.45 18.28 -13.89
C VAL A 671 35.65 18.86 -15.29
N ASN A 672 36.75 19.56 -15.56
CA ASN A 672 37.03 20.09 -16.90
C ASN A 672 37.30 18.97 -17.92
N GLU A 673 38.01 17.91 -17.51
CA GLU A 673 38.28 16.71 -18.33
C GLU A 673 36.95 16.02 -18.73
N LEU A 674 36.04 15.81 -17.77
CA LEU A 674 34.69 15.28 -18.03
C LEU A 674 33.83 16.22 -18.89
N ILE A 675 33.96 17.54 -18.74
CA ILE A 675 33.22 18.53 -19.55
C ILE A 675 33.64 18.46 -21.02
N GLU A 676 34.93 18.31 -21.33
CA GLU A 676 35.38 18.13 -22.72
C GLU A 676 34.92 16.78 -23.30
N ILE A 677 34.89 15.72 -22.49
CA ILE A 677 34.31 14.42 -22.90
C ILE A 677 32.80 14.56 -23.16
N VAL A 678 32.03 15.26 -22.33
CA VAL A 678 30.60 15.55 -22.54
C VAL A 678 30.34 16.31 -23.85
N ARG A 679 31.23 17.27 -24.18
CA ARG A 679 31.20 18.08 -25.41
C ARG A 679 31.60 17.30 -26.67
N SER A 680 32.38 16.25 -26.53
CA SER A 680 32.85 15.43 -27.65
C SER A 680 31.69 14.75 -28.41
N PRO A 681 31.84 14.45 -29.72
CA PRO A 681 30.77 13.81 -30.50
C PRO A 681 30.56 12.33 -30.12
N LYS A 682 31.64 11.61 -29.75
CA LYS A 682 31.63 10.20 -29.32
C LYS A 682 32.17 10.10 -27.90
N ILE A 683 31.35 9.59 -26.98
CA ILE A 683 31.68 9.48 -25.55
C ILE A 683 32.07 8.03 -25.24
N ASP A 684 33.23 7.85 -24.60
CA ASP A 684 33.65 6.56 -24.04
C ASP A 684 33.19 6.46 -22.57
N GLY A 685 32.26 5.54 -22.29
CA GLY A 685 31.74 5.32 -20.94
C GLY A 685 32.79 4.80 -19.95
N GLY A 686 33.82 4.09 -20.41
CA GLY A 686 34.92 3.62 -19.57
C GLY A 686 35.77 4.78 -19.04
N GLN A 687 36.12 5.72 -19.91
CA GLN A 687 36.87 6.93 -19.54
C GLN A 687 36.05 7.82 -18.58
N VAL A 688 34.74 7.97 -18.83
CA VAL A 688 33.85 8.69 -17.91
C VAL A 688 33.85 8.04 -16.52
N PHE A 689 33.78 6.71 -16.44
CA PHE A 689 33.76 5.99 -15.17
C PHE A 689 35.11 6.09 -14.41
N ASP A 690 36.25 5.96 -15.10
CA ASP A 690 37.58 6.13 -14.50
C ASP A 690 37.79 7.53 -13.91
N ILE A 691 37.38 8.58 -14.62
CA ILE A 691 37.53 9.96 -14.12
C ILE A 691 36.57 10.22 -12.94
N LEU A 692 35.39 9.59 -12.92
CA LEU A 692 34.46 9.65 -11.78
C LEU A 692 35.04 9.00 -10.52
N THR A 693 35.62 7.80 -10.60
CA THR A 693 36.23 7.13 -9.43
C THR A 693 37.44 7.89 -8.87
N ARG A 694 38.16 8.64 -9.72
CA ARG A 694 39.30 9.50 -9.36
C ARG A 694 38.94 10.77 -8.57
N PHE A 695 37.65 11.11 -8.37
CA PHE A 695 37.26 12.25 -7.52
C PHE A 695 37.70 12.07 -6.06
N THR A 696 38.29 13.11 -5.47
CA THR A 696 38.85 13.11 -4.11
C THR A 696 38.04 14.00 -3.14
N GLY A 697 38.40 14.05 -1.86
CA GLY A 697 37.73 14.89 -0.86
C GLY A 697 36.43 14.31 -0.26
N SER A 698 35.71 15.19 0.44
CA SER A 698 34.46 14.88 1.15
C SER A 698 33.31 14.51 0.20
N LEU A 699 32.32 13.78 0.72
CA LEU A 699 31.14 13.35 -0.04
C LEU A 699 30.43 14.54 -0.72
N GLN A 700 30.36 15.68 -0.05
CA GLN A 700 29.79 16.93 -0.56
C GLN A 700 30.61 17.51 -1.73
N GLN A 701 31.94 17.62 -1.58
CA GLN A 701 32.81 18.10 -2.67
C GLN A 701 32.70 17.22 -3.93
N LYS A 702 32.56 15.89 -3.77
CA LYS A 702 32.30 14.97 -4.89
C LYS A 702 30.91 15.17 -5.49
N TYR A 703 29.86 15.24 -4.65
CA TYR A 703 28.47 15.47 -5.07
C TYR A 703 28.33 16.76 -5.90
N ASP A 704 28.97 17.84 -5.47
CA ASP A 704 28.93 19.13 -6.16
C ASP A 704 29.73 19.08 -7.48
N SER A 705 30.90 18.42 -7.49
CA SER A 705 31.71 18.21 -8.70
C SER A 705 30.92 17.47 -9.80
N VAL A 706 30.22 16.39 -9.44
CA VAL A 706 29.34 15.66 -10.38
C VAL A 706 28.14 16.50 -10.81
N SER A 707 27.59 17.33 -9.91
CA SER A 707 26.46 18.22 -10.23
C SER A 707 26.81 19.24 -11.34
N PHE A 708 28.05 19.72 -11.40
CA PHE A 708 28.52 20.56 -12.51
C PHE A 708 28.58 19.81 -13.85
N VAL A 709 29.10 18.58 -13.86
CA VAL A 709 29.15 17.74 -15.08
C VAL A 709 27.74 17.38 -15.57
N MET A 710 26.83 17.08 -14.65
CA MET A 710 25.40 16.85 -14.95
C MET A 710 24.72 18.05 -15.62
N ALA A 711 25.03 19.28 -15.18
CA ALA A 711 24.46 20.48 -15.77
C ALA A 711 24.92 20.69 -17.22
N GLU A 712 26.21 20.46 -17.52
CA GLU A 712 26.72 20.53 -18.90
C GLU A 712 26.17 19.36 -19.77
N ALA A 713 25.99 18.17 -19.20
CA ALA A 713 25.35 17.04 -19.90
C ALA A 713 23.90 17.36 -20.34
N LEU A 714 23.11 18.01 -19.48
CA LEU A 714 21.78 18.52 -19.84
C LEU A 714 21.85 19.60 -20.93
N ARG A 715 22.79 20.53 -20.83
CA ARG A 715 23.00 21.61 -21.82
C ARG A 715 23.30 21.05 -23.22
N PHE A 716 24.07 19.97 -23.31
CA PHE A 716 24.36 19.23 -24.54
C PHE A 716 23.31 18.14 -24.88
N LYS A 717 22.20 18.07 -24.15
CA LYS A 717 21.09 17.11 -24.32
C LYS A 717 21.53 15.64 -24.28
N ARG A 718 22.63 15.33 -23.56
CA ARG A 718 23.15 13.97 -23.34
C ARG A 718 22.35 13.29 -22.22
N ILE A 719 21.07 13.00 -22.48
CA ILE A 719 20.10 12.53 -21.46
C ILE A 719 20.56 11.23 -20.77
N ASP A 720 21.08 10.25 -21.53
CA ASP A 720 21.48 8.96 -20.97
C ASP A 720 22.70 9.08 -20.05
N LEU A 721 23.65 9.95 -20.43
CA LEU A 721 24.80 10.30 -19.58
C LEU A 721 24.37 11.10 -18.34
N TYR A 722 23.39 12.01 -18.46
CA TYR A 722 22.81 12.67 -17.30
C TYR A 722 22.14 11.67 -16.34
N ASN A 723 21.44 10.66 -16.87
CA ASN A 723 20.82 9.61 -16.05
C ASN A 723 21.88 8.78 -15.31
N LEU A 724 22.93 8.34 -16.00
CA LEU A 724 24.07 7.61 -15.40
C LEU A 724 24.80 8.46 -14.34
N LEU A 725 25.04 9.75 -14.61
CA LEU A 725 25.64 10.67 -13.62
C LEU A 725 24.69 10.94 -12.44
N ASN A 726 23.38 10.98 -12.65
CA ASN A 726 22.39 11.13 -11.58
C ASN A 726 22.30 9.89 -10.69
N GLU A 727 22.39 8.69 -11.28
CA GLU A 727 22.52 7.42 -10.57
C GLU A 727 23.82 7.39 -9.76
N TRP A 728 24.96 7.71 -10.37
CA TRP A 728 26.25 7.80 -9.67
C TRP A 728 26.23 8.82 -8.52
N ARG A 729 25.64 10.01 -8.74
CA ARG A 729 25.45 11.03 -7.70
C ARG A 729 24.46 10.60 -6.61
N SER A 730 23.55 9.66 -6.88
CA SER A 730 22.63 9.14 -5.86
C SER A 730 23.36 8.32 -4.79
N TYR A 731 24.41 7.57 -5.16
CA TYR A 731 25.31 6.90 -4.22
C TYR A 731 26.18 7.87 -3.41
N LEU A 732 26.38 9.10 -3.90
CA LEU A 732 27.06 10.19 -3.16
C LEU A 732 26.11 11.07 -2.35
N ALA A 733 24.79 10.85 -2.40
CA ALA A 733 23.85 11.64 -1.63
C ALA A 733 23.90 11.22 -0.14
N PRO A 734 23.98 12.17 0.82
CA PRO A 734 23.73 11.85 2.22
C PRO A 734 22.33 11.24 2.37
N LEU A 735 22.26 9.98 2.79
CA LEU A 735 21.02 9.24 2.93
C LEU A 735 20.05 10.00 3.83
N LYS A 736 18.89 10.39 3.29
CA LYS A 736 17.75 10.81 4.11
C LYS A 736 17.30 9.58 4.90
N GLU A 737 17.31 9.67 6.22
CA GLU A 737 16.90 8.58 7.10
C GLU A 737 15.52 8.03 6.66
N PRO A 738 15.41 6.73 6.34
CA PRO A 738 14.14 6.12 5.99
C PRO A 738 13.22 6.09 7.21
N ALA A 739 11.91 5.94 6.97
CA ALA A 739 10.89 5.91 8.03
C ALA A 739 10.90 4.64 8.91
N PHE A 740 11.92 3.79 8.76
CA PHE A 740 12.27 2.71 9.68
C PHE A 740 13.68 3.00 10.19
N GLY A 741 13.80 3.31 11.48
CA GLY A 741 15.08 3.56 12.12
C GLY A 741 15.84 2.27 12.39
N PHE A 742 17.17 2.38 12.47
CA PHE A 742 18.05 1.30 12.93
C PHE A 742 17.59 0.66 14.26
N MET A 743 16.98 1.45 15.15
CA MET A 743 16.43 0.96 16.43
C MET A 743 15.22 0.04 16.25
N ASP A 744 14.36 0.29 15.26
CA ASP A 744 13.12 -0.46 15.04
C ASP A 744 13.38 -1.93 14.71
N LEU A 745 14.57 -2.25 14.17
CA LEU A 745 15.02 -3.62 13.94
C LEU A 745 15.25 -4.37 15.27
N PHE A 746 15.97 -3.76 16.21
CA PHE A 746 16.20 -4.36 17.53
C PHE A 746 14.89 -4.45 18.32
N ASP A 747 14.05 -3.43 18.19
CA ASP A 747 12.72 -3.38 18.79
C ASP A 747 11.75 -4.42 18.19
N ALA A 748 11.88 -4.77 16.91
CA ALA A 748 11.13 -5.85 16.27
C ALA A 748 11.68 -7.23 16.67
N TYR A 749 13.01 -7.40 16.64
CA TYR A 749 13.67 -8.65 17.03
C TYR A 749 13.37 -9.02 18.50
N ALA A 750 13.37 -8.03 19.41
CA ALA A 750 12.98 -8.20 20.81
C ALA A 750 11.55 -8.72 21.02
N LYS A 751 10.67 -8.57 20.02
CA LYS A 751 9.26 -9.00 20.07
C LYS A 751 9.04 -10.38 19.42
N PHE A 752 10.06 -10.96 18.76
CA PHE A 752 9.99 -12.34 18.29
C PHE A 752 10.21 -13.31 19.46
N PRO A 753 9.36 -14.34 19.63
CA PRO A 753 9.60 -15.42 20.58
C PRO A 753 10.67 -16.38 20.04
N SER A 754 11.93 -15.92 19.98
CA SER A 754 13.07 -16.77 19.63
C SER A 754 13.25 -17.86 20.69
N THR A 755 13.33 -19.12 20.27
CA THR A 755 13.38 -20.29 21.15
C THR A 755 14.64 -20.41 22.01
N GLU A 756 15.66 -19.61 21.73
CA GLU A 756 16.97 -19.63 22.39
C GLU A 756 17.36 -18.22 22.87
N CYS A 757 16.94 -17.87 24.10
CA CYS A 757 17.41 -16.64 24.73
C CYS A 757 18.85 -16.84 25.24
N LEU A 758 19.84 -16.46 24.43
CA LEU A 758 21.27 -16.65 24.74
C LEU A 758 21.67 -16.07 26.11
N ARG A 759 21.07 -14.94 26.53
CA ARG A 759 21.26 -14.35 27.88
C ARG A 759 20.81 -15.24 29.04
N GLY A 760 19.92 -16.21 28.80
CA GLY A 760 19.39 -17.14 29.80
C GLY A 760 20.03 -18.54 29.74
N ALA A 761 20.96 -18.78 28.82
CA ALA A 761 21.68 -20.05 28.72
C ALA A 761 22.77 -20.18 29.81
N GLY A 762 23.13 -21.42 30.15
CA GLY A 762 24.20 -21.70 31.11
C GLY A 762 25.58 -21.28 30.58
N ILE A 763 26.42 -20.74 31.47
CA ILE A 763 27.76 -20.24 31.09
C ILE A 763 28.76 -21.41 31.02
N VAL A 764 29.33 -21.64 29.84
CA VAL A 764 30.40 -22.64 29.63
C VAL A 764 31.74 -22.06 30.13
N THR A 765 32.35 -22.72 31.11
CA THR A 765 33.63 -22.26 31.69
C THR A 765 34.80 -23.09 31.17
N ILE A 766 35.76 -22.43 30.53
CA ILE A 766 36.95 -23.04 29.93
C ILE A 766 38.19 -22.50 30.66
N LYS A 767 38.94 -23.39 31.32
CA LYS A 767 40.04 -23.05 32.24
C LYS A 767 41.44 -23.32 31.69
N SER A 768 41.52 -24.12 30.63
CA SER A 768 42.73 -24.54 29.94
C SER A 768 42.43 -24.55 28.44
N GLY A 769 43.45 -24.59 27.59
CA GLY A 769 43.30 -24.62 26.12
C GLY A 769 42.73 -25.93 25.57
N ASP A 770 42.30 -26.85 26.44
CA ASP A 770 41.96 -28.22 26.10
C ASP A 770 40.61 -28.25 25.34
N GLY A 771 40.66 -28.48 24.02
CA GLY A 771 39.48 -28.58 23.17
C GLY A 771 38.82 -27.26 22.80
N ILE A 772 39.57 -26.15 22.68
CA ILE A 772 39.08 -24.88 22.11
C ILE A 772 39.95 -24.33 20.95
N LEU A 773 39.29 -23.84 19.89
CA LEU A 773 39.83 -22.89 18.92
C LEU A 773 39.43 -21.48 19.35
N TYR A 774 40.35 -20.77 20.01
CA TYR A 774 40.13 -19.38 20.43
C TYR A 774 40.43 -18.41 19.28
N VAL A 775 39.64 -17.35 19.14
CA VAL A 775 39.80 -16.28 18.13
C VAL A 775 39.98 -14.92 18.83
N HIS A 776 41.13 -14.28 18.66
CA HIS A 776 41.43 -12.94 19.17
C HIS A 776 40.78 -11.84 18.32
N GLN A 777 40.76 -10.61 18.84
CA GLN A 777 40.30 -9.43 18.10
C GLN A 777 41.09 -9.25 16.80
N GLY A 778 40.41 -9.01 15.68
CA GLY A 778 41.04 -8.89 14.35
C GLY A 778 41.42 -10.22 13.69
N GLU A 779 41.21 -11.36 14.37
CA GLU A 779 41.32 -12.70 13.78
C GLU A 779 39.95 -13.18 13.25
N MET A 780 40.01 -14.11 12.30
CA MET A 780 38.90 -14.94 11.88
C MET A 780 39.36 -16.38 11.64
N VAL A 781 38.40 -17.30 11.57
CA VAL A 781 38.60 -18.68 11.10
C VAL A 781 37.52 -19.04 10.09
N THR A 782 37.91 -19.79 9.06
CA THR A 782 37.02 -20.48 8.13
C THR A 782 37.30 -21.97 8.23
N VAL A 783 36.27 -22.81 8.37
CA VAL A 783 36.42 -24.23 8.68
C VAL A 783 35.43 -25.03 7.84
N ARG A 784 35.92 -25.96 7.02
CA ARG A 784 35.08 -26.91 6.26
C ARG A 784 35.16 -28.26 6.96
N TYR A 785 34.03 -28.83 7.38
CA TYR A 785 34.04 -30.13 8.04
C TYR A 785 34.67 -31.21 7.13
N GLY A 786 35.53 -32.05 7.72
CA GLY A 786 36.22 -33.13 7.01
C GLY A 786 35.26 -34.22 6.49
N THR A 787 35.77 -35.12 5.65
CA THR A 787 35.02 -36.29 5.18
C THR A 787 34.55 -37.19 6.32
N ASP A 788 35.31 -37.19 7.42
CA ASP A 788 35.18 -38.10 8.55
C ASP A 788 34.32 -37.47 9.67
N ALA A 789 33.85 -36.23 9.47
CA ALA A 789 33.08 -35.46 10.43
C ALA A 789 31.65 -35.98 10.60
N THR A 790 31.41 -36.76 11.65
CA THR A 790 30.12 -37.41 11.93
C THR A 790 29.06 -36.40 12.40
N PRO A 791 27.82 -36.42 11.86
CA PRO A 791 26.73 -35.58 12.36
C PRO A 791 26.16 -36.12 13.68
N THR A 792 25.63 -35.24 14.53
CA THR A 792 25.01 -35.60 15.82
C THR A 792 23.48 -35.42 15.80
N ASP A 793 22.77 -36.17 16.64
CA ASP A 793 21.29 -36.11 16.75
C ASP A 793 20.76 -34.71 17.15
N THR A 794 21.61 -33.87 17.77
CA THR A 794 21.28 -32.49 18.14
C THR A 794 21.46 -31.48 17.00
N GLY A 795 22.01 -31.88 15.85
CA GLY A 795 22.27 -31.02 14.70
C GLY A 795 23.69 -30.44 14.62
N GLY A 796 24.62 -30.94 15.44
CA GLY A 796 26.03 -30.62 15.37
C GLY A 796 26.84 -31.61 14.53
N ARG A 797 28.17 -31.50 14.60
CA ARG A 797 29.14 -32.46 14.04
C ARG A 797 30.32 -32.67 15.00
N ILE A 798 30.87 -33.88 14.95
CA ILE A 798 32.13 -34.26 15.61
C ILE A 798 33.15 -34.51 14.51
N ASP A 799 34.19 -33.69 14.46
CA ASP A 799 35.35 -33.83 13.57
C ASP A 799 36.59 -33.99 14.48
N PRO A 800 37.30 -35.14 14.43
CA PRO A 800 38.41 -35.40 15.36
C PRO A 800 39.61 -34.47 15.16
N SER A 801 39.73 -33.86 13.96
CA SER A 801 40.82 -32.92 13.63
C SER A 801 40.56 -31.49 14.09
N LEU A 802 39.44 -31.24 14.80
CA LEU A 802 39.03 -29.94 15.28
C LEU A 802 38.64 -29.97 16.77
N PRO A 803 38.91 -28.90 17.53
CA PRO A 803 38.38 -28.77 18.89
C PRO A 803 36.85 -28.65 18.91
N ARG A 804 36.23 -29.21 19.96
CA ARG A 804 34.79 -29.13 20.21
C ARG A 804 34.26 -27.70 20.30
N TYR A 805 35.01 -26.80 20.92
CA TYR A 805 34.59 -25.41 21.09
C TYR A 805 35.35 -24.49 20.14
N VAL A 806 34.64 -23.54 19.54
CA VAL A 806 35.23 -22.39 18.85
C VAL A 806 34.62 -21.12 19.42
N GLY A 807 35.43 -20.11 19.74
CA GLY A 807 34.91 -18.96 20.49
C GLY A 807 35.89 -17.82 20.74
N THR A 808 35.38 -16.80 21.42
CA THR A 808 36.07 -15.53 21.67
C THR A 808 35.63 -14.91 23.01
N SER A 809 36.44 -14.00 23.56
CA SER A 809 36.20 -13.31 24.83
C SER A 809 36.68 -11.86 24.82
N GLU A 810 36.44 -11.15 25.92
CA GLU A 810 36.68 -9.71 26.10
C GLU A 810 35.93 -8.80 25.11
N MET A 811 34.77 -9.24 24.63
CA MET A 811 33.90 -8.42 23.79
C MET A 811 33.31 -7.26 24.60
N THR A 812 33.85 -6.06 24.42
CA THR A 812 33.32 -4.81 24.98
C THR A 812 32.53 -4.04 23.93
N SER A 813 33.17 -3.21 23.09
CA SER A 813 32.53 -2.56 21.93
C SER A 813 32.52 -3.43 20.67
N CYS A 814 33.47 -4.37 20.57
CA CYS A 814 33.63 -5.35 19.50
C CYS A 814 32.51 -6.42 19.49
N HIS A 815 32.40 -7.16 18.39
CA HIS A 815 31.36 -8.15 18.14
C HIS A 815 31.95 -9.47 17.59
N ALA A 816 31.43 -10.60 18.03
CA ALA A 816 31.55 -11.88 17.36
C ALA A 816 30.50 -11.99 16.25
N VAL A 817 30.92 -12.44 15.07
CA VAL A 817 30.03 -12.87 13.99
C VAL A 817 30.35 -14.33 13.65
N LEU A 818 29.40 -15.23 13.95
CA LEU A 818 29.45 -16.63 13.56
C LEU A 818 28.49 -16.86 12.39
N ILE A 819 28.96 -17.57 11.37
CA ILE A 819 28.19 -17.98 10.19
C ILE A 819 28.32 -19.50 10.05
N THR A 820 27.20 -20.21 9.94
CA THR A 820 27.15 -21.69 9.97
C THR A 820 26.39 -22.29 8.78
N SER A 821 26.82 -23.49 8.39
CA SER A 821 26.21 -24.36 7.38
C SER A 821 26.45 -25.84 7.76
N PRO A 822 25.63 -26.79 7.27
CA PRO A 822 25.94 -28.22 7.29
C PRO A 822 27.31 -28.63 6.71
N THR A 823 27.98 -27.77 5.92
CA THR A 823 29.29 -28.04 5.28
C THR A 823 30.48 -27.41 6.01
N GLY A 824 30.25 -26.40 6.85
CA GLY A 824 31.32 -25.67 7.54
C GLY A 824 30.83 -24.49 8.37
N TYR A 825 31.76 -23.77 8.99
CA TYR A 825 31.47 -22.54 9.73
C TYR A 825 32.59 -21.50 9.56
N ALA A 826 32.27 -20.24 9.86
CA ALA A 826 33.24 -19.17 9.98
C ALA A 826 32.93 -18.31 11.22
N LEU A 827 33.97 -17.93 11.98
CA LEU A 827 33.88 -17.04 13.13
C LEU A 827 34.88 -15.90 12.97
N GLY A 828 34.43 -14.65 13.15
CA GLY A 828 35.28 -13.47 13.19
C GLY A 828 35.04 -12.62 14.43
N HIS A 829 36.09 -12.00 14.98
CA HIS A 829 36.01 -11.05 16.07
C HIS A 829 36.29 -9.62 15.55
N LEU A 830 35.22 -8.91 15.22
CA LEU A 830 35.24 -7.59 14.58
C LEU A 830 35.23 -6.46 15.62
N ASP A 831 35.95 -5.36 15.34
CA ASP A 831 36.04 -4.19 16.22
C ASP A 831 35.62 -2.86 15.55
N GLY A 832 35.33 -2.87 14.24
CA GLY A 832 35.02 -1.68 13.45
C GLY A 832 36.26 -0.93 12.90
N GLY A 833 37.44 -1.55 13.00
CA GLY A 833 38.71 -1.03 12.48
C GLY A 833 38.72 -0.77 10.97
N GLY A 834 39.76 -0.06 10.50
CA GLY A 834 39.92 0.28 9.08
C GLY A 834 38.81 1.16 8.48
N ARG A 835 38.00 1.83 9.32
CA ARG A 835 36.73 2.50 8.94
C ARG A 835 35.67 1.57 8.34
N GLY A 836 35.64 0.30 8.75
CA GLY A 836 34.70 -0.72 8.27
C GLY A 836 35.30 -1.73 7.29
N ARG A 837 36.47 -1.44 6.69
CA ARG A 837 37.15 -2.33 5.72
C ARG A 837 37.37 -3.76 6.22
N LEU A 838 37.63 -3.94 7.52
CA LEU A 838 37.81 -5.27 8.12
C LEU A 838 36.49 -6.07 8.18
N THR A 839 35.34 -5.38 8.25
CA THR A 839 34.01 -6.01 8.18
C THR A 839 33.67 -6.37 6.74
N GLU A 840 33.92 -5.46 5.79
CA GLU A 840 33.81 -5.69 4.34
C GLU A 840 34.65 -6.90 3.89
N GLU A 841 35.94 -6.96 4.26
CA GLU A 841 36.84 -8.07 3.92
C GLU A 841 36.43 -9.39 4.60
N PHE A 842 35.98 -9.36 5.86
CA PHE A 842 35.45 -10.56 6.53
C PHE A 842 34.25 -11.14 5.74
N PHE A 843 33.27 -10.31 5.37
CA PHE A 843 32.11 -10.77 4.62
C PHE A 843 32.45 -11.19 3.19
N GLY A 844 33.42 -10.53 2.53
CA GLY A 844 33.99 -10.98 1.25
C GLY A 844 34.61 -12.37 1.37
N THR A 845 35.58 -12.54 2.26
CA THR A 845 36.30 -13.80 2.50
C THR A 845 35.35 -14.95 2.87
N VAL A 846 34.35 -14.69 3.71
CA VAL A 846 33.36 -15.72 4.10
C VAL A 846 32.40 -16.04 2.95
N THR A 847 32.03 -15.06 2.11
CA THR A 847 31.20 -15.32 0.92
C THR A 847 31.96 -16.18 -0.10
N GLU A 848 33.21 -15.84 -0.41
CA GLU A 848 34.08 -16.64 -1.30
C GLU A 848 34.31 -18.06 -0.74
N PHE A 849 34.53 -18.18 0.57
CA PHE A 849 34.64 -19.47 1.24
C PHE A 849 33.39 -20.34 1.05
N PHE A 850 32.19 -19.81 1.37
CA PHE A 850 30.94 -20.57 1.17
C PHE A 850 30.57 -20.77 -0.30
N ASP A 851 31.01 -19.93 -1.23
CA ASP A 851 30.94 -20.19 -2.67
C ASP A 851 31.82 -21.37 -3.12
N SER A 852 32.92 -21.64 -2.43
CA SER A 852 33.79 -22.79 -2.71
C SER A 852 33.32 -24.13 -2.09
N ILE A 853 32.52 -24.09 -1.02
CA ILE A 853 32.12 -25.31 -0.27
C ILE A 853 30.63 -25.65 -0.31
N SER A 854 29.76 -24.68 -0.63
CA SER A 854 28.30 -24.79 -0.50
C SER A 854 27.56 -24.21 -1.71
N SER A 855 26.39 -24.75 -2.02
CA SER A 855 25.63 -24.30 -3.21
C SER A 855 25.21 -22.83 -3.12
N SER A 856 25.08 -22.14 -4.25
CA SER A 856 24.66 -20.72 -4.33
C SER A 856 23.30 -20.44 -3.68
N ASN A 857 22.46 -21.47 -3.58
CA ASN A 857 21.08 -21.37 -3.10
C ASN A 857 20.94 -21.81 -1.63
N GLU A 858 22.05 -22.15 -0.97
CA GLU A 858 22.07 -22.57 0.43
C GLU A 858 22.01 -21.33 1.35
N THR A 859 21.01 -21.29 2.23
CA THR A 859 20.86 -20.21 3.22
C THR A 859 21.81 -20.42 4.39
N LEU A 860 22.70 -19.46 4.62
CA LEU A 860 23.68 -19.52 5.71
C LEU A 860 23.07 -18.95 7.00
N ASP A 861 23.19 -19.66 8.11
CA ASP A 861 22.67 -19.21 9.41
C ASP A 861 23.69 -18.28 10.09
N VAL A 862 23.24 -17.14 10.61
CA VAL A 862 24.10 -16.05 11.12
C VAL A 862 23.76 -15.68 12.56
N HIS A 863 24.80 -15.49 13.36
CA HIS A 863 24.71 -15.12 14.76
C HIS A 863 25.65 -13.93 15.05
N VAL A 864 25.11 -12.85 15.61
CA VAL A 864 25.84 -11.60 15.92
C VAL A 864 25.71 -11.30 17.41
N ILE A 865 26.84 -11.25 18.12
CA ILE A 865 26.91 -11.11 19.58
C ILE A 865 27.97 -10.08 19.96
N GLY A 866 27.67 -9.15 20.87
CA GLY A 866 28.66 -8.20 21.41
C GLY A 866 28.24 -6.73 21.34
N GLY A 867 29.14 -5.82 21.75
CA GLY A 867 28.79 -4.42 21.98
C GLY A 867 27.85 -4.21 23.18
N PHE A 868 27.55 -2.95 23.49
CA PHE A 868 26.54 -2.52 24.47
C PHE A 868 26.13 -1.07 24.19
N LEU A 869 25.37 -0.40 25.07
CA LEU A 869 25.08 1.03 24.91
C LEU A 869 26.28 1.90 25.34
N ASP A 870 27.34 1.92 24.52
CA ASP A 870 28.55 2.69 24.81
C ASP A 870 28.42 4.18 24.46
N ASN A 871 29.08 5.03 25.26
CA ASN A 871 29.00 6.50 25.17
C ASN A 871 29.59 7.11 23.88
N LYS A 872 30.38 6.34 23.10
CA LYS A 872 31.02 6.80 21.86
C LYS A 872 30.28 6.32 20.61
N GLY A 873 29.32 5.40 20.76
CA GLY A 873 28.54 4.80 19.68
C GLY A 873 29.31 3.74 18.87
N PHE A 874 30.42 3.21 19.36
CA PHE A 874 31.23 2.22 18.63
C PHE A 874 30.41 0.96 18.33
N SER A 875 29.74 0.42 19.34
CA SER A 875 28.89 -0.77 19.25
C SER A 875 27.74 -0.57 18.26
N LYS A 876 27.15 0.63 18.25
CA LYS A 876 26.08 1.02 17.32
C LYS A 876 26.60 1.01 15.88
N ASN A 877 27.76 1.63 15.64
CA ASN A 877 28.36 1.75 14.32
C ASN A 877 28.80 0.39 13.77
N LEU A 878 29.38 -0.47 14.60
CA LEU A 878 29.78 -1.83 14.20
C LEU A 878 28.56 -2.73 13.93
N SER A 879 27.51 -2.70 14.78
CA SER A 879 26.25 -3.37 14.47
C SER A 879 25.63 -2.88 13.15
N LEU A 880 25.69 -1.57 12.86
CA LEU A 880 25.22 -1.02 11.59
C LEU A 880 26.06 -1.52 10.40
N GLN A 881 27.39 -1.60 10.53
CA GLN A 881 28.27 -2.13 9.48
C GLN A 881 27.96 -3.60 9.19
N ILE A 882 27.95 -4.45 10.21
CA ILE A 882 27.65 -5.89 10.09
C ILE A 882 26.29 -6.13 9.43
N LEU A 883 25.25 -5.40 9.85
CA LEU A 883 23.91 -5.49 9.26
C LEU A 883 23.85 -4.93 7.84
N THR A 884 24.74 -4.00 7.46
CA THR A 884 24.81 -3.47 6.10
C THR A 884 25.43 -4.50 5.15
N GLU A 885 26.55 -5.13 5.51
CA GLU A 885 27.17 -6.18 4.70
C GLU A 885 26.23 -7.39 4.49
N LEU A 886 25.50 -7.79 5.54
CA LEU A 886 24.48 -8.84 5.47
C LEU A 886 23.31 -8.50 4.53
N LEU A 887 23.03 -7.21 4.28
CA LEU A 887 21.98 -6.74 3.37
C LEU A 887 22.48 -6.48 1.93
N VAL A 888 23.78 -6.22 1.76
CA VAL A 888 24.42 -5.94 0.46
C VAL A 888 24.97 -7.20 -0.22
N SER A 889 25.27 -8.26 0.55
CA SER A 889 25.77 -9.52 0.00
C SER A 889 24.79 -10.22 -0.94
N LYS A 890 25.36 -10.97 -1.90
CA LYS A 890 24.61 -11.77 -2.88
C LYS A 890 24.06 -13.08 -2.29
N ARG A 891 24.61 -13.55 -1.15
CA ARG A 891 24.14 -14.78 -0.49
C ARG A 891 23.00 -14.50 0.49
N MET A 892 22.07 -15.43 0.58
CA MET A 892 20.96 -15.34 1.54
C MET A 892 21.41 -15.74 2.94
N PHE A 893 21.54 -14.76 3.82
CA PHE A 893 21.79 -14.95 5.24
C PHE A 893 20.50 -15.01 6.06
N LYS A 894 20.47 -15.90 7.05
CA LYS A 894 19.36 -16.08 7.98
C LYS A 894 19.81 -15.74 9.40
N LEU A 895 19.41 -14.58 9.89
CA LEU A 895 19.76 -14.11 11.23
C LEU A 895 19.06 -14.97 12.30
N ARG A 896 19.83 -15.87 12.94
CA ARG A 896 19.39 -16.80 14.00
C ARG A 896 19.49 -16.20 15.39
N THR A 897 20.52 -15.38 15.62
CA THR A 897 20.79 -14.77 16.93
C THR A 897 21.27 -13.34 16.74
N LEU A 898 20.49 -12.37 17.22
CA LEU A 898 20.93 -10.99 17.37
C LEU A 898 20.98 -10.66 18.87
N CYS A 899 22.18 -10.72 19.45
CA CYS A 899 22.44 -10.33 20.82
C CYS A 899 23.55 -9.27 20.83
N SER A 900 23.30 -8.14 20.15
CA SER A 900 24.25 -7.04 20.03
C SER A 900 23.68 -5.68 20.42
N TYR A 901 24.57 -4.72 20.69
CA TYR A 901 24.21 -3.33 21.02
C TYR A 901 23.15 -3.27 22.15
N LEU A 902 21.96 -2.72 21.92
CA LEU A 902 20.86 -2.69 22.90
C LEU A 902 20.46 -4.09 23.40
N LEU A 903 20.47 -5.10 22.51
CA LEU A 903 20.14 -6.48 22.87
C LEU A 903 21.25 -7.18 23.66
N ASN A 904 22.44 -6.57 23.82
CA ASN A 904 23.49 -7.01 24.75
C ASN A 904 23.71 -6.07 25.94
N ASP A 905 22.99 -4.94 26.05
CA ASP A 905 23.21 -3.98 27.14
C ASP A 905 22.70 -4.47 28.51
N CYS A 906 23.37 -4.06 29.59
CA CYS A 906 22.96 -4.26 30.97
C CYS A 906 23.36 -3.04 31.81
N ILE A 907 22.52 -2.61 32.74
CA ILE A 907 22.83 -1.51 33.67
C ILE A 907 23.27 -2.08 35.01
N THR A 908 24.49 -1.74 35.42
CA THR A 908 25.03 -2.07 36.75
C THR A 908 25.17 -0.82 37.61
N MET A 909 24.87 -0.95 38.90
CA MET A 909 25.12 0.13 39.87
C MET A 909 26.54 0.00 40.42
N LYS A 910 27.41 0.97 40.13
CA LYS A 910 28.73 1.10 40.77
C LYS A 910 28.87 2.50 41.37
N SER A 911 29.20 2.56 42.66
CA SER A 911 29.46 3.82 43.40
C SER A 911 28.34 4.87 43.39
N GLY A 912 27.11 4.49 43.06
CA GLY A 912 25.93 5.38 43.01
C GLY A 912 25.47 5.76 41.58
N ASP A 913 26.34 5.62 40.59
CA ASP A 913 26.01 5.88 39.18
C ASP A 913 25.51 4.62 38.46
N GLN A 914 24.65 4.84 37.46
CA GLN A 914 24.21 3.82 36.50
C GLN A 914 25.29 3.64 35.42
N LEU A 915 25.87 2.45 35.32
CA LEU A 915 26.90 2.12 34.34
C LEU A 915 26.39 1.03 33.38
N HIS A 916 26.27 1.39 32.11
CA HIS A 916 26.03 0.46 30.99
C HIS A 916 27.25 -0.46 30.79
N VAL A 917 27.01 -1.76 30.68
CA VAL A 917 28.02 -2.81 30.48
C VAL A 917 27.46 -3.90 29.54
N PRO A 918 28.32 -4.61 28.77
CA PRO A 918 27.88 -5.77 27.99
C PRO A 918 27.46 -6.93 28.90
N ALA A 919 26.30 -7.53 28.61
CA ALA A 919 25.76 -8.69 29.31
C ALA A 919 26.51 -9.98 28.94
N ILE A 920 26.84 -10.15 27.65
CA ILE A 920 27.67 -11.24 27.14
C ILE A 920 28.97 -10.64 26.62
N ARG A 921 30.09 -11.06 27.22
CA ARG A 921 31.48 -10.66 26.86
C ARG A 921 32.28 -11.77 26.17
N ALA A 922 31.81 -13.00 26.24
CA ALA A 922 32.48 -14.16 25.69
C ALA A 922 31.43 -15.18 25.27
N VAL A 923 31.69 -15.89 24.18
CA VAL A 923 30.76 -16.83 23.58
C VAL A 923 31.54 -18.00 22.97
N VAL A 924 30.98 -19.20 23.06
CA VAL A 924 31.48 -20.40 22.37
C VAL A 924 30.36 -21.02 21.55
N PHE A 925 30.71 -21.49 20.36
CA PHE A 925 29.93 -22.45 19.59
C PHE A 925 30.44 -23.85 19.94
N ASP A 926 29.51 -24.72 20.35
CA ASP A 926 29.79 -26.13 20.63
C ASP A 926 29.49 -26.92 19.35
N THR A 927 30.52 -27.33 18.62
CA THR A 927 30.38 -27.99 17.31
C THR A 927 29.61 -29.30 17.43
N HIS A 928 29.77 -30.03 18.54
CA HIS A 928 29.08 -31.30 18.79
C HIS A 928 27.58 -31.11 18.99
N VAL A 929 27.15 -29.97 19.56
CA VAL A 929 25.74 -29.67 19.81
C VAL A 929 25.11 -28.93 18.62
N GLY A 930 25.87 -28.06 17.94
CA GLY A 930 25.38 -27.17 16.89
C GLY A 930 24.81 -25.84 17.42
N ALA A 931 25.18 -25.43 18.64
CA ALA A 931 24.58 -24.30 19.35
C ALA A 931 25.60 -23.34 19.99
N LEU A 932 25.16 -22.10 20.26
CA LEU A 932 25.93 -21.05 20.93
C LEU A 932 25.62 -20.97 22.42
N PHE A 933 26.64 -20.75 23.23
CA PHE A 933 26.53 -20.57 24.68
C PHE A 933 27.37 -19.36 25.16
N PRO A 934 26.90 -18.58 26.14
CA PRO A 934 27.75 -17.62 26.87
C PRO A 934 28.93 -18.36 27.52
N ALA A 935 30.10 -17.73 27.57
CA ALA A 935 31.32 -18.38 28.02
C ALA A 935 32.04 -17.60 29.13
N SER A 936 32.96 -18.30 29.81
CA SER A 936 34.03 -17.74 30.62
C SER A 936 35.33 -18.43 30.24
N ILE A 937 36.15 -17.76 29.43
CA ILE A 937 37.38 -18.31 28.84
C ILE A 937 38.58 -17.69 29.57
N GLN A 938 39.29 -18.49 30.38
CA GLN A 938 40.46 -18.02 31.10
C GLN A 938 41.64 -17.71 30.14
N PRO A 939 42.57 -16.81 30.49
CA PRO A 939 43.67 -16.42 29.60
C PRO A 939 44.56 -17.57 29.10
N GLU A 940 44.75 -18.60 29.93
CA GLU A 940 45.54 -19.81 29.64
C GLU A 940 44.89 -20.69 28.55
N ALA A 941 43.60 -20.45 28.25
CA ALA A 941 42.84 -21.10 27.19
C ALA A 941 42.88 -20.36 25.84
N ARG A 942 43.54 -19.20 25.75
CA ARG A 942 43.53 -18.32 24.55
C ARG A 942 44.68 -18.59 23.57
N GLY A 943 45.33 -19.76 23.70
CA GLY A 943 46.48 -20.19 22.90
C GLY A 943 46.12 -20.81 21.53
N PRO A 944 47.11 -21.38 20.81
CA PRO A 944 48.55 -21.28 21.06
C PRO A 944 49.06 -19.83 20.87
N LEU A 945 50.27 -19.53 21.37
CA LEU A 945 50.98 -18.25 21.21
C LEU A 945 50.11 -16.99 21.45
N SER A 946 49.38 -16.95 22.57
CA SER A 946 48.30 -15.98 22.82
C SER A 946 48.74 -14.51 22.84
N VAL A 947 49.94 -14.20 23.32
CA VAL A 947 50.49 -12.82 23.36
C VAL A 947 51.00 -12.41 21.98
N LEU A 948 51.67 -13.32 21.26
CA LEU A 948 52.11 -13.08 19.89
C LEU A 948 50.92 -12.82 18.96
N ARG A 949 49.83 -13.59 19.10
CA ARG A 949 48.59 -13.37 18.33
C ARG A 949 47.90 -12.07 18.70
N SER A 950 47.79 -11.74 19.99
CA SER A 950 47.29 -10.44 20.44
C SER A 950 48.12 -9.25 19.89
N SER A 951 49.40 -9.46 19.57
CA SER A 951 50.25 -8.43 18.95
C SER A 951 49.91 -8.12 17.48
N TYR A 952 49.18 -9.00 16.78
CA TYR A 952 48.79 -8.80 15.38
C TYR A 952 48.01 -7.51 15.17
N VAL A 953 47.15 -7.12 16.11
CA VAL A 953 46.30 -5.91 16.05
C VAL A 953 47.12 -4.62 15.87
N TYR A 954 48.39 -4.62 16.30
CA TYR A 954 49.31 -3.49 16.16
C TYR A 954 50.11 -3.51 14.85
N SER A 955 49.98 -4.56 14.03
CA SER A 955 50.68 -4.69 12.75
C SER A 955 50.17 -3.72 11.68
N THR A 956 51.01 -3.48 10.67
CA THR A 956 50.61 -2.76 9.46
C THR A 956 49.49 -3.50 8.71
N SER A 957 49.55 -4.83 8.70
CA SER A 957 48.57 -5.70 8.06
C SER A 957 47.17 -5.57 8.67
N ALA A 958 47.05 -5.53 9.99
CA ALA A 958 45.77 -5.44 10.70
C ALA A 958 44.94 -4.18 10.37
N ARG A 959 45.55 -3.16 9.76
CA ARG A 959 44.83 -1.95 9.31
C ARG A 959 43.98 -2.18 8.05
N SER A 960 44.23 -3.26 7.32
CA SER A 960 43.55 -3.59 6.06
C SER A 960 43.33 -5.09 5.83
N ARG A 961 43.67 -5.95 6.79
CA ARG A 961 43.56 -7.41 6.70
C ARG A 961 43.08 -8.04 8.02
N MET A 962 41.96 -8.74 7.99
CA MET A 962 41.55 -9.73 8.99
C MET A 962 42.49 -10.93 8.93
N HIS A 963 43.00 -11.40 10.07
CA HIS A 963 43.89 -12.55 10.08
C HIS A 963 43.09 -13.85 10.05
N ASN A 964 42.94 -14.48 8.89
CA ASN A 964 42.41 -15.85 8.81
C ASN A 964 43.49 -16.85 9.25
N ILE A 965 43.38 -17.34 10.49
CA ILE A 965 44.43 -18.11 11.18
C ILE A 965 44.35 -19.63 10.98
N LEU A 966 43.25 -20.16 10.43
CA LEU A 966 43.09 -21.59 10.17
C LEU A 966 43.00 -21.82 8.66
N ASP A 967 43.73 -22.81 8.16
CA ASP A 967 43.49 -23.31 6.81
C ASP A 967 42.21 -24.19 6.80
N PRO A 968 41.19 -23.87 5.96
CA PRO A 968 39.89 -24.53 6.02
C PRO A 968 39.87 -25.99 5.56
N ILE A 969 40.98 -26.56 5.07
CA ILE A 969 41.02 -27.92 4.48
C ILE A 969 41.97 -28.83 5.25
N SER A 970 43.15 -28.33 5.64
CA SER A 970 44.14 -29.09 6.43
C SER A 970 43.94 -28.98 7.95
N HIS A 971 43.08 -28.07 8.40
CA HIS A 971 42.84 -27.74 9.82
C HIS A 971 44.11 -27.35 10.61
N CYS A 972 45.18 -26.99 9.89
CA CYS A 972 46.36 -26.38 10.48
C CYS A 972 46.07 -24.92 10.85
N LEU A 973 46.46 -24.52 12.05
CA LEU A 973 46.50 -23.14 12.51
C LEU A 973 47.84 -22.54 12.07
N ILE A 974 47.77 -21.57 11.17
CA ILE A 974 48.92 -20.97 10.45
C ILE A 974 49.02 -19.50 10.81
N LEU A 975 49.99 -19.15 11.65
CA LEU A 975 50.34 -17.75 11.91
C LEU A 975 51.37 -17.29 10.86
N ARG A 976 50.95 -16.35 10.01
CA ARG A 976 51.80 -15.80 8.95
C ARG A 976 52.67 -14.65 9.48
N PRO A 977 53.84 -14.38 8.89
CA PRO A 977 54.69 -13.25 9.28
C PRO A 977 53.97 -11.90 9.12
N PHE A 978 54.15 -10.99 10.09
CA PHE A 978 53.60 -9.63 10.05
C PHE A 978 54.61 -8.61 10.59
N VAL A 979 54.48 -7.36 10.16
CA VAL A 979 55.39 -6.25 10.50
C VAL A 979 54.65 -5.18 11.31
N ILE A 980 55.30 -4.62 12.32
CA ILE A 980 54.77 -3.52 13.15
C ILE A 980 55.53 -2.24 12.81
N GLU A 981 54.80 -1.13 12.68
CA GLU A 981 55.36 0.18 12.34
C GLU A 981 56.19 0.78 13.50
N GLU A 982 57.26 1.50 13.16
CA GLU A 982 58.15 2.13 14.13
C GLU A 982 57.42 3.08 15.09
N ASP A 983 56.50 3.91 14.60
CA ASP A 983 55.69 4.82 15.43
C ASP A 983 54.77 4.07 16.40
N THR A 984 54.29 2.89 15.99
CA THR A 984 53.45 2.03 16.85
C THR A 984 54.31 1.33 17.90
N MET A 985 55.51 0.90 17.53
CA MET A 985 56.52 0.40 18.48
C MET A 985 56.95 1.47 19.48
N GLU A 986 57.11 2.74 19.05
CA GLU A 986 57.43 3.89 19.90
C GLU A 986 56.34 4.11 20.95
N ALA A 987 55.06 4.14 20.54
CA ALA A 987 53.92 4.28 21.44
C ALA A 987 53.79 3.13 22.46
N LEU A 988 54.12 1.88 22.05
CA LEU A 988 54.02 0.71 22.92
C LEU A 988 55.17 0.59 23.95
N LYS A 989 56.35 1.21 23.74
CA LYS A 989 57.47 1.18 24.71
C LYS A 989 57.09 1.67 26.11
N CYS A 990 56.17 2.63 26.21
CA CYS A 990 55.77 3.21 27.50
C CYS A 990 54.76 2.34 28.29
N VAL A 991 54.03 1.44 27.62
CA VAL A 991 52.86 0.74 28.15
C VAL A 991 53.18 -0.17 29.33
N GLU A 992 54.31 -0.89 29.27
CA GLU A 992 54.83 -1.70 30.39
C GLU A 992 54.89 -0.91 31.70
N HIS A 993 55.35 0.34 31.62
CA HIS A 993 55.59 1.23 32.76
C HIS A 993 54.38 2.11 33.13
N CYS A 994 53.29 2.06 32.35
CA CYS A 994 52.10 2.87 32.60
C CYS A 994 51.34 2.49 33.88
N SER A 995 50.80 3.51 34.55
CA SER A 995 49.79 3.35 35.60
C SER A 995 48.46 2.86 35.02
N HIS A 996 47.57 2.31 35.84
CA HIS A 996 46.25 1.86 35.39
C HIS A 996 45.44 2.98 34.71
N GLU A 997 45.51 4.21 35.21
CA GLU A 997 44.87 5.38 34.58
C GLU A 997 45.43 5.72 33.20
N GLN A 998 46.73 5.51 32.98
CA GLN A 998 47.35 5.72 31.67
C GLN A 998 46.97 4.61 30.67
N LEU A 999 46.85 3.36 31.13
CA LEU A 999 46.42 2.22 30.31
C LEU A 999 44.99 2.38 29.78
N GLN A 1000 44.12 3.08 30.50
CA GLN A 1000 42.75 3.37 30.05
C GLN A 1000 42.70 4.14 28.72
N ASN A 1001 43.76 4.83 28.31
CA ASN A 1001 43.82 5.49 27.00
C ASN A 1001 43.91 4.51 25.81
N PHE A 1002 44.26 3.24 26.07
CA PHE A 1002 44.38 2.20 25.05
C PHE A 1002 43.10 1.37 24.84
N SER A 1003 42.01 1.66 25.57
CA SER A 1003 40.70 1.00 25.40
C SER A 1003 39.67 1.93 24.77
N THR A 1004 38.78 1.36 23.97
CA THR A 1004 37.57 2.03 23.47
C THR A 1004 36.60 2.38 24.61
N THR A 1005 36.46 1.48 25.59
CA THR A 1005 35.49 1.49 26.69
C THR A 1005 36.13 1.17 28.05
N PRO A 1006 36.95 2.07 28.62
CA PRO A 1006 37.90 1.69 29.68
C PRO A 1006 37.28 1.31 31.03
N LYS A 1007 36.03 1.73 31.29
CA LYS A 1007 35.25 1.36 32.49
C LYS A 1007 34.67 -0.05 32.43
N GLN A 1008 34.74 -0.69 31.26
CA GLN A 1008 34.17 -2.00 30.97
C GLN A 1008 35.23 -3.10 30.81
N GLU A 1009 36.53 -2.77 30.73
CA GLU A 1009 37.58 -3.78 30.58
C GLU A 1009 37.79 -4.67 31.81
N THR A 1010 38.49 -5.79 31.62
CA THR A 1010 39.01 -6.67 32.69
C THR A 1010 40.47 -6.37 32.98
N ASP A 1011 40.95 -6.77 34.16
CA ASP A 1011 42.39 -6.70 34.47
C ASP A 1011 43.23 -7.54 33.48
N HIS A 1012 42.68 -8.66 32.98
CA HIS A 1012 43.30 -9.49 31.93
C HIS A 1012 43.55 -8.75 30.62
N PHE A 1013 42.69 -7.79 30.22
CA PHE A 1013 42.93 -6.94 29.05
C PHE A 1013 44.19 -6.08 29.25
N TYR A 1014 44.29 -5.44 30.41
CA TYR A 1014 45.44 -4.59 30.75
C TYR A 1014 46.73 -5.41 30.97
N GLU A 1015 46.64 -6.64 31.49
CA GLU A 1015 47.77 -7.56 31.57
C GLU A 1015 48.23 -8.03 30.18
N MET A 1016 47.31 -8.43 29.29
CA MET A 1016 47.62 -8.83 27.91
C MET A 1016 48.31 -7.68 27.15
N LEU A 1017 47.83 -6.45 27.33
CA LEU A 1017 48.42 -5.24 26.77
C LEU A 1017 49.87 -5.02 27.28
N LYS A 1018 50.14 -5.25 28.57
CA LYS A 1018 51.52 -5.20 29.12
C LYS A 1018 52.42 -6.33 28.63
N ARG A 1019 51.93 -7.58 28.58
CA ARG A 1019 52.68 -8.72 28.03
C ARG A 1019 53.01 -8.51 26.55
N THR A 1020 52.07 -7.96 25.78
CA THR A 1020 52.26 -7.62 24.37
C THR A 1020 53.31 -6.52 24.19
N SER A 1021 53.28 -5.47 25.01
CA SER A 1021 54.32 -4.43 25.06
C SER A 1021 55.70 -5.04 25.34
N LEU A 1022 55.82 -5.87 26.38
CA LEU A 1022 57.08 -6.53 26.79
C LEU A 1022 57.64 -7.48 25.73
N LEU A 1023 56.78 -8.29 25.09
CA LEU A 1023 57.17 -9.17 23.99
C LEU A 1023 57.80 -8.35 22.85
N LEU A 1024 57.08 -7.32 22.38
CA LEU A 1024 57.51 -6.52 21.24
C LEU A 1024 58.78 -5.70 21.53
N THR A 1025 58.90 -5.09 22.73
CA THR A 1025 60.13 -4.38 23.11
C THR A 1025 61.33 -5.32 23.22
N THR A 1026 61.14 -6.54 23.74
CA THR A 1026 62.20 -7.55 23.87
C THR A 1026 62.67 -8.05 22.50
N LEU A 1027 61.75 -8.48 21.62
CA LEU A 1027 62.08 -8.93 20.26
C LEU A 1027 62.87 -7.88 19.49
N ARG A 1028 62.47 -6.60 19.60
CA ARG A 1028 63.18 -5.47 18.98
C ARG A 1028 64.57 -5.23 19.56
N LYS A 1029 64.70 -5.30 20.89
CA LYS A 1029 65.96 -5.09 21.62
C LYS A 1029 67.00 -6.17 21.30
N GLU A 1030 66.54 -7.41 21.20
CA GLU A 1030 67.40 -8.60 21.01
C GLU A 1030 67.51 -9.01 19.53
N LYS A 1031 66.75 -8.35 18.65
CA LYS A 1031 66.66 -8.59 17.20
C LYS A 1031 66.23 -10.02 16.84
N ILE A 1032 65.33 -10.58 17.65
CA ILE A 1032 64.76 -11.90 17.44
C ILE A 1032 63.60 -11.77 16.45
N ASP A 1033 63.72 -12.44 15.31
CA ASP A 1033 62.63 -12.67 14.37
C ASP A 1033 62.04 -14.07 14.62
N ILE A 1034 60.85 -14.12 15.22
CA ILE A 1034 60.12 -15.38 15.48
C ILE A 1034 59.74 -16.07 14.15
N PHE A 1035 59.54 -15.30 13.08
CA PHE A 1035 59.12 -15.80 11.77
C PHE A 1035 60.30 -16.17 10.85
N ALA A 1036 61.52 -16.29 11.40
CA ALA A 1036 62.76 -16.56 10.67
C ALA A 1036 62.78 -17.95 9.98
N GLY A 1037 62.13 -18.01 8.81
CA GLY A 1037 62.06 -19.18 7.93
C GLY A 1037 60.68 -19.48 7.35
N GLY A 1038 59.59 -18.86 7.84
CA GLY A 1038 58.23 -19.12 7.32
C GLY A 1038 57.11 -18.84 8.32
N ASN A 1039 55.99 -19.55 8.17
CA ASN A 1039 54.86 -19.50 9.10
C ASN A 1039 55.16 -20.28 10.40
N LEU A 1040 54.39 -20.00 11.45
CA LEU A 1040 54.28 -20.88 12.61
C LEU A 1040 53.02 -21.74 12.45
N GLU A 1041 53.18 -23.05 12.51
CA GLU A 1041 52.15 -24.02 12.10
C GLU A 1041 51.83 -24.98 13.25
N PHE A 1042 50.53 -25.14 13.56
CA PHE A 1042 50.02 -25.94 14.68
C PHE A 1042 48.86 -26.83 14.22
N ILE A 1043 48.78 -28.06 14.74
CA ILE A 1043 47.66 -28.99 14.50
C ILE A 1043 47.03 -29.35 15.84
N PHE A 1044 45.71 -29.57 15.85
CA PHE A 1044 44.99 -30.05 17.03
C PHE A 1044 45.16 -31.56 17.18
N ASP A 1045 45.68 -32.01 18.32
CA ASP A 1045 45.73 -33.43 18.68
C ASP A 1045 44.49 -33.81 19.51
N GLU A 1046 43.70 -34.77 19.03
CA GLU A 1046 42.52 -35.28 19.74
C GLU A 1046 42.86 -35.95 21.08
N ILE A 1047 44.06 -36.54 21.21
CA ILE A 1047 44.46 -37.36 22.37
C ILE A 1047 44.79 -36.45 23.57
N THR A 1048 45.69 -35.48 23.39
CA THR A 1048 46.01 -34.47 24.41
C THR A 1048 45.00 -33.32 24.47
N LYS A 1049 44.20 -33.13 23.41
CA LYS A 1049 43.23 -32.04 23.20
C LYS A 1049 43.86 -30.65 23.12
N GLN A 1050 45.13 -30.58 22.73
CA GLN A 1050 45.89 -29.33 22.65
C GLN A 1050 46.39 -29.06 21.22
N TRP A 1051 46.76 -27.80 20.99
CA TRP A 1051 47.39 -27.37 19.75
C TRP A 1051 48.89 -27.64 19.81
N CYS A 1052 49.33 -28.68 19.09
CA CYS A 1052 50.72 -29.08 19.01
C CYS A 1052 51.44 -28.34 17.86
N PRO A 1053 52.68 -27.87 18.07
CA PRO A 1053 53.49 -27.31 16.98
C PRO A 1053 53.83 -28.39 15.94
N VAL A 1054 53.87 -28.00 14.67
CA VAL A 1054 54.16 -28.90 13.53
C VAL A 1054 55.56 -28.68 12.96
N ASN A 1055 56.09 -27.46 13.09
CA ASN A 1055 57.42 -27.11 12.60
C ASN A 1055 58.34 -26.60 13.74
N PRO A 1056 59.68 -26.72 13.62
CA PRO A 1056 60.59 -26.38 14.72
C PRO A 1056 60.57 -24.91 15.17
N ARG A 1057 60.04 -23.99 14.35
CA ARG A 1057 59.82 -22.59 14.74
C ARG A 1057 58.58 -22.42 15.60
N ALA A 1058 57.51 -23.19 15.37
CA ALA A 1058 56.37 -23.24 16.26
C ALA A 1058 56.74 -23.87 17.62
N GLU A 1059 57.67 -24.84 17.65
CA GLU A 1059 58.26 -25.38 18.89
C GLU A 1059 59.02 -24.28 19.65
N GLU A 1060 60.04 -23.67 19.04
CA GLU A 1060 60.86 -22.58 19.61
C GLU A 1060 60.02 -21.38 20.07
N ALA A 1061 58.99 -20.99 19.29
CA ALA A 1061 58.06 -19.93 19.66
C ALA A 1061 57.18 -20.30 20.87
N THR A 1062 56.91 -21.59 21.09
CA THR A 1062 56.12 -22.11 22.22
C THR A 1062 56.97 -22.27 23.49
N GLU A 1063 58.26 -22.56 23.35
CA GLU A 1063 59.21 -22.58 24.48
C GLU A 1063 59.50 -21.17 25.02
N ASN A 1064 59.39 -20.13 24.19
CA ASN A 1064 59.60 -18.74 24.63
C ASN A 1064 58.46 -18.24 25.54
N PRO A 1065 58.72 -17.93 26.83
CA PRO A 1065 57.67 -17.58 27.79
C PRO A 1065 56.94 -16.26 27.47
N LEU A 1066 57.52 -15.38 26.64
CA LEU A 1066 56.91 -14.09 26.32
C LEU A 1066 55.81 -14.18 25.24
N THR A 1067 55.72 -15.29 24.49
CA THR A 1067 54.71 -15.47 23.43
C THR A 1067 53.35 -15.92 23.96
N CYS A 1068 53.32 -16.40 25.21
CA CYS A 1068 52.17 -17.02 25.86
C CYS A 1068 51.75 -16.28 27.14
N PHE A 1069 50.53 -16.53 27.62
CA PHE A 1069 50.00 -15.94 28.85
C PHE A 1069 50.33 -16.76 30.12
N LYS A 1070 51.05 -17.88 30.00
CA LYS A 1070 51.43 -18.71 31.14
C LYS A 1070 52.53 -18.07 32.02
#